data_AF-A0A398BL70-F1
#
_entry.id   AF-A0A398BL70-F1
#
_cell.length_a   1.000
_cell.length_b   1.000
_cell.length_c   1.000
_cell.angle_alpha   90.00
_cell.angle_beta   90.00
_cell.angle_gamma   90.00
#
_symmetry.space_group_name_H-M   'P 1'
#
loop_
_entity.id
_entity.type
_entity.pdbx_description
1 polymer ?
#
loop_
_entity_poly.entity_id
_entity_poly.type
_entity_poly.pdbx_seq_one_letter_code
_entity_poly.pdbx_strand_id
1 'polypeptide(L)'
;MENDINAGAARPETERSDAERAAADRPKEYFSVRLTLSGAAQEFEDPRQAGEAFFRADPAERPSVAHIDGNTARTMARTEIHGTHETGETRYFKSLPDSHAPDAKFRAGFLNAMEASLTERLGKLEWGKDGPAVTERLDTGLRDDLEAFARREPEKAATLWADHSDAVPPGPTLRAAVQAREATADRDVAAYRDTSAEKPAIIAAGDWVTTDANVELRPVAVASDRGIHTGYEANLPGGESELTYSERTFPSSREALRHAYDFYEGGEEGLELTVKRAAEMDRELVEEPDRRPEGLVLEHRPQPEFARPETAIYAGDDAQLVLTLGRDTENTRDLAERLVADPEFRKVVAEHIANAEATIGTGRFVDGEGSSGFLPDELLAVTSYGRDGGAEVLAKFPDEGPLSEALAKHLTHSPVMAAYVEEERQRSDFASDPARAISLWVAQSTAQIDRLPADQQGDLRSELQGIAKEAAEAFGLDRGPTERENPPRSTLYSTSISATALVVGGDETAFQNGGANILWADLSLNARLAGIDSEKLQKRLETGATNAHEEESWVKSDIADVAKRHGFDLGSAQGRNAAAEKVDRFYERAAELIQSARSIEVPRGPDPLVEALGSLAKVQASQGSVAFRNENQARDFAEEMKERYGATVLKDIASGRTEALAKDVPDPTARAAMAVAVVSAAKEHPSLGISAHEAEAAERRMVAQAASRPPEHARAHAHDRNQDREF
;
A
#
# COMPACT_ATOMS: atom_id res chain seq x y z
N MET A 1 -46.56 67.50 32.80
CA MET A 1 -45.89 68.05 33.99
C MET A 1 -44.80 67.05 34.30
N GLU A 2 -43.68 67.18 33.58
CA GLU A 2 -42.44 67.87 34.03
C GLU A 2 -41.61 66.91 34.91
N ASN A 3 -40.52 66.33 34.37
CA ASN A 3 -39.14 66.89 34.31
C ASN A 3 -38.43 66.72 35.67
N ASP A 4 -37.15 66.39 35.84
CA ASP A 4 -35.95 66.15 35.02
C ASP A 4 -35.00 65.33 35.96
N ILE A 5 -34.00 64.57 35.48
CA ILE A 5 -32.56 64.92 35.35
C ILE A 5 -31.90 63.52 35.16
N ASN A 6 -31.07 63.17 34.17
CA ASN A 6 -29.88 63.86 33.68
C ASN A 6 -29.50 63.36 32.26
N ALA A 7 -28.94 64.27 31.46
CA ALA A 7 -28.52 64.08 30.08
C ALA A 7 -27.12 63.46 29.94
N GLY A 8 -26.83 62.88 28.76
CA GLY A 8 -25.47 62.62 28.31
C GLY A 8 -25.36 61.62 27.15
N ALA A 9 -25.42 62.13 25.91
CA ALA A 9 -25.20 61.38 24.68
C ALA A 9 -23.74 61.42 24.21
N ALA A 10 -23.39 60.41 23.40
CA ALA A 10 -22.38 60.37 22.30
C ALA A 10 -20.99 59.74 22.54
N ARG A 11 -20.85 58.47 22.08
CA ARG A 11 -19.81 57.81 21.20
C ARG A 11 -18.30 57.97 21.49
N PRO A 12 -17.39 57.08 21.00
CA PRO A 12 -17.53 55.71 20.44
C PRO A 12 -16.55 54.67 21.07
N GLU A 13 -16.94 53.41 21.24
CA GLU A 13 -15.97 52.31 21.43
C GLU A 13 -15.63 51.70 20.07
N THR A 14 -14.73 52.35 19.33
CA THR A 14 -13.77 51.63 18.48
C THR A 14 -12.74 50.99 19.40
N GLU A 15 -12.30 49.76 19.07
CA GLU A 15 -11.27 48.97 19.78
C GLU A 15 -11.75 48.00 20.88
N ARG A 16 -12.89 47.31 20.66
CA ARG A 16 -13.10 45.98 21.27
C ARG A 16 -13.09 44.88 20.21
N SER A 17 -11.88 44.37 20.05
CA SER A 17 -11.52 42.99 19.68
C SER A 17 -12.20 42.39 18.45
N ASP A 18 -11.69 42.77 17.27
CA ASP A 18 -11.63 41.91 16.08
C ASP A 18 -10.97 40.53 16.36
N ALA A 19 -10.35 40.35 17.53
CA ALA A 19 -9.80 39.09 18.02
C ALA A 19 -10.85 38.10 18.57
N GLU A 20 -12.04 38.53 18.99
CA GLU A 20 -13.07 37.62 19.55
C GLU A 20 -14.02 37.03 18.50
N ARG A 21 -14.07 37.61 17.29
CA ARG A 21 -14.79 37.02 16.14
C ARG A 21 -13.98 35.97 15.37
N ALA A 22 -12.68 35.85 15.62
CA ALA A 22 -11.80 34.93 14.87
C ALA A 22 -11.76 33.49 15.44
N ALA A 23 -12.32 33.23 16.62
CA ALA A 23 -12.21 31.93 17.29
C ALA A 23 -13.36 30.95 17.00
N ALA A 24 -14.45 31.39 16.37
CA ALA A 24 -15.70 30.61 16.25
C ALA A 24 -15.95 29.96 14.88
N ASP A 25 -15.06 30.10 13.89
CA ASP A 25 -15.32 29.61 12.53
C ASP A 25 -14.05 29.03 11.88
N ARG A 26 -13.39 28.06 12.54
CA ARG A 26 -12.39 27.24 11.87
C ARG A 26 -13.13 26.31 10.89
N PRO A 27 -12.84 26.38 9.58
CA PRO A 27 -13.50 25.52 8.59
C PRO A 27 -13.25 24.04 8.94
N LYS A 28 -14.32 23.25 9.09
CA LYS A 28 -14.22 21.79 9.24
C LYS A 28 -13.50 21.21 8.03
N GLU A 29 -12.67 20.20 8.23
CA GLU A 29 -12.09 19.40 7.14
C GLU A 29 -13.23 18.71 6.37
N TYR A 30 -13.24 18.80 5.03
CA TYR A 30 -14.20 18.09 4.19
C TYR A 30 -13.65 17.80 2.79
N PHE A 31 -14.34 16.89 2.09
CA PHE A 31 -14.01 16.42 0.76
C PHE A 31 -15.17 16.75 -0.17
N SER A 32 -14.92 17.52 -1.22
CA SER A 32 -15.93 17.90 -2.21
C SER A 32 -15.74 17.08 -3.48
N VAL A 33 -16.67 16.18 -3.80
CA VAL A 33 -16.76 15.51 -5.11
C VAL A 33 -17.60 16.37 -6.03
N ARG A 34 -17.01 16.87 -7.11
CA ARG A 34 -17.67 17.77 -8.07
C ARG A 34 -17.71 17.16 -9.46
N LEU A 35 -18.88 17.20 -10.08
CA LEU A 35 -19.09 16.87 -11.49
C LEU A 35 -18.79 18.12 -12.31
N THR A 36 -17.76 18.06 -13.16
CA THR A 36 -17.21 19.24 -13.85
C THR A 36 -18.16 19.76 -14.93
N LEU A 37 -18.89 18.88 -15.61
CA LEU A 37 -19.80 19.29 -16.70
C LEU A 37 -21.12 19.84 -16.17
N SER A 38 -21.80 19.11 -15.29
CA SER A 38 -23.06 19.55 -14.68
C SER A 38 -22.87 20.61 -13.59
N GLY A 39 -21.67 20.74 -13.03
CA GLY A 39 -21.35 21.66 -11.94
C GLY A 39 -21.88 21.22 -10.57
N ALA A 40 -22.53 20.06 -10.47
CA ALA A 40 -23.03 19.52 -9.22
C ALA A 40 -21.87 19.17 -8.29
N ALA A 41 -22.00 19.45 -6.99
CA ALA A 41 -21.00 19.13 -5.98
C ALA A 41 -21.67 18.48 -4.77
N GLN A 42 -20.98 17.50 -4.19
CA GLN A 42 -21.37 16.84 -2.96
C GLN A 42 -20.20 16.85 -1.98
N GLU A 43 -20.48 17.26 -0.74
CA GLU A 43 -19.50 17.37 0.33
C GLU A 43 -19.60 16.16 1.27
N PHE A 44 -18.45 15.69 1.73
CA PHE A 44 -18.31 14.54 2.63
C PHE A 44 -17.35 14.90 3.75
N GLU A 45 -17.68 14.54 4.99
CA GLU A 45 -16.75 14.64 6.13
C GLU A 45 -15.83 13.41 6.20
N ASP A 46 -16.26 12.26 5.67
CA ASP A 46 -15.47 11.03 5.62
C ASP A 46 -14.78 10.85 4.26
N PRO A 47 -13.42 10.79 4.21
CA PRO A 47 -12.70 10.52 2.97
C PRO A 47 -13.06 9.19 2.32
N ARG A 48 -13.46 8.16 3.07
CA ARG A 48 -13.89 6.86 2.52
C ARG A 48 -15.14 7.02 1.66
N GLN A 49 -16.13 7.74 2.18
CA GLN A 49 -17.39 8.01 1.46
C GLN A 49 -17.15 8.87 0.22
N ALA A 50 -16.25 9.85 0.31
CA ALA A 50 -15.83 10.64 -0.85
C ALA A 50 -15.18 9.77 -1.94
N GLY A 51 -14.34 8.78 -1.56
CA GLY A 51 -13.73 7.83 -2.47
C GLY A 51 -14.74 6.93 -3.17
N GLU A 52 -15.71 6.43 -2.43
CA GLU A 52 -16.83 5.63 -2.96
C GLU A 52 -17.70 6.45 -3.92
N ALA A 53 -18.08 7.67 -3.54
CA ALA A 53 -18.85 8.57 -4.38
C ALA A 53 -18.10 8.95 -5.66
N PHE A 54 -16.80 9.21 -5.54
CA PHE A 54 -15.93 9.50 -6.69
C PHE A 54 -15.85 8.31 -7.66
N PHE A 55 -15.76 7.07 -7.17
CA PHE A 55 -15.81 5.88 -8.02
C PHE A 55 -17.15 5.79 -8.77
N ARG A 56 -18.28 5.95 -8.06
CA ARG A 56 -19.63 5.82 -8.63
C ARG A 56 -20.05 6.94 -9.58
N ALA A 57 -19.46 8.12 -9.45
CA ALA A 57 -19.76 9.24 -10.33
C ALA A 57 -19.51 8.88 -11.80
N ASP A 58 -20.39 9.32 -12.70
CA ASP A 58 -20.23 9.08 -14.14
C ASP A 58 -18.89 9.66 -14.62
N PRO A 59 -17.97 8.84 -15.17
CA PRO A 59 -16.70 9.36 -15.68
C PRO A 59 -16.86 10.39 -16.81
N ALA A 60 -17.97 10.35 -17.57
CA ALA A 60 -18.25 11.33 -18.62
C ALA A 60 -18.50 12.74 -18.06
N GLU A 61 -19.01 12.85 -16.83
CA GLU A 61 -19.18 14.11 -16.09
C GLU A 61 -17.86 14.71 -15.59
N ARG A 62 -16.73 14.00 -15.81
CA ARG A 62 -15.38 14.35 -15.36
C ARG A 62 -15.34 14.73 -13.87
N PRO A 63 -15.69 13.80 -12.95
CA PRO A 63 -15.64 14.11 -11.54
C PRO A 63 -14.23 14.49 -11.10
N SER A 64 -14.13 15.43 -10.17
CA SER A 64 -12.92 15.77 -9.42
C SER A 64 -13.21 15.84 -7.92
N VAL A 65 -12.18 15.66 -7.10
CA VAL A 65 -12.28 15.69 -5.65
C VAL A 65 -11.32 16.72 -5.10
N ALA A 66 -11.85 17.69 -4.36
CA ALA A 66 -11.06 18.64 -3.60
C ALA A 66 -11.06 18.23 -2.11
N HIS A 67 -9.87 18.20 -1.51
CA HIS A 67 -9.71 18.11 -0.06
C HIS A 67 -9.52 19.52 0.50
N ILE A 68 -10.39 19.90 1.44
CA ILE A 68 -10.43 21.23 2.03
C ILE A 68 -10.22 21.08 3.54
N ASP A 69 -9.12 21.65 4.04
CA ASP A 69 -8.77 21.65 5.46
C ASP A 69 -8.44 23.09 5.89
N GLY A 70 -9.32 23.68 6.68
CA GLY A 70 -9.20 25.07 7.10
C GLY A 70 -9.10 26.04 5.91
N ASN A 71 -7.97 26.75 5.80
CA ASN A 71 -7.67 27.67 4.70
C ASN A 71 -6.93 27.02 3.53
N THR A 72 -6.73 25.70 3.56
CA THR A 72 -6.01 24.96 2.53
C THR A 72 -7.00 24.20 1.68
N ALA A 73 -6.81 24.21 0.36
CA ALA A 73 -7.50 23.30 -0.55
C ALA A 73 -6.50 22.70 -1.53
N ARG A 74 -6.69 21.43 -1.83
CA ARG A 74 -5.93 20.72 -2.88
C ARG A 74 -6.86 19.85 -3.71
N THR A 75 -6.57 19.73 -4.99
CA THR A 75 -7.16 18.68 -5.82
C THR A 75 -6.56 17.35 -5.39
N MET A 76 -7.42 16.46 -4.89
CA MET A 76 -7.06 15.17 -4.35
C MET A 76 -7.16 14.08 -5.43
N ALA A 77 -8.23 14.07 -6.22
CA ALA A 77 -8.43 13.11 -7.30
C ALA A 77 -9.15 13.75 -8.48
N ARG A 78 -8.99 13.22 -9.69
CA ARG A 78 -9.65 13.73 -10.91
C ARG A 78 -9.82 12.65 -11.96
N THR A 79 -10.71 12.93 -12.91
CA THR A 79 -10.96 12.06 -14.07
C THR A 79 -10.27 12.64 -15.30
N GLU A 80 -9.38 11.85 -15.89
CA GLU A 80 -8.56 12.19 -17.05
C GLU A 80 -9.02 11.41 -18.29
N ILE A 81 -8.67 11.89 -19.47
CA ILE A 81 -8.97 11.21 -20.74
C ILE A 81 -7.70 10.53 -21.26
N HIS A 82 -7.77 9.22 -21.42
CA HIS A 82 -6.66 8.35 -21.84
C HIS A 82 -6.94 7.80 -23.25
N GLY A 83 -7.27 8.70 -24.18
CA GLY A 83 -7.55 8.37 -25.58
C GLY A 83 -8.95 7.80 -25.84
N THR A 84 -9.07 6.95 -26.85
CA THR A 84 -10.34 6.30 -27.24
C THR A 84 -10.14 4.79 -27.38
N HIS A 85 -11.18 4.03 -27.08
CA HIS A 85 -11.27 2.60 -27.40
C HIS A 85 -11.31 2.39 -28.92
N GLU A 86 -11.04 1.16 -29.37
CA GLU A 86 -11.16 0.76 -30.78
C GLU A 86 -12.59 0.97 -31.34
N THR A 87 -13.59 0.97 -30.45
CA THR A 87 -15.00 1.26 -30.75
C THR A 87 -15.30 2.75 -30.94
N GLY A 88 -14.34 3.64 -30.67
CA GLY A 88 -14.48 5.11 -30.72
C GLY A 88 -14.97 5.75 -29.41
N GLU A 89 -15.26 4.96 -28.37
CA GLU A 89 -15.63 5.47 -27.05
C GLU A 89 -14.45 6.13 -26.33
N THR A 90 -14.68 7.20 -25.58
CA THR A 90 -13.62 7.88 -24.82
C THR A 90 -13.18 7.02 -23.63
N ARG A 91 -11.86 6.87 -23.47
CA ARG A 91 -11.26 6.20 -22.31
C ARG A 91 -11.09 7.18 -21.17
N TYR A 92 -11.72 6.90 -20.04
CA TYR A 92 -11.60 7.72 -18.84
C TYR A 92 -10.76 7.02 -17.78
N PHE A 93 -9.93 7.78 -17.10
CA PHE A 93 -9.06 7.30 -16.03
C PHE A 93 -9.24 8.14 -14.77
N LYS A 94 -9.62 7.50 -13.66
CA LYS A 94 -9.75 8.18 -12.37
C LYS A 94 -8.46 8.06 -11.56
N SER A 95 -7.81 9.19 -11.30
CA SER A 95 -6.60 9.23 -10.48
C SER A 95 -6.93 8.98 -9.01
N LEU A 96 -5.98 8.40 -8.27
CA LEU A 96 -6.08 8.19 -6.83
C LEU A 96 -4.98 8.96 -6.11
N PRO A 97 -5.25 9.54 -4.93
CA PRO A 97 -4.30 10.27 -4.10
C PRO A 97 -3.41 9.32 -3.26
N ASP A 98 -2.19 9.71 -2.86
CA ASP A 98 -1.23 8.87 -2.11
C ASP A 98 -0.31 9.61 -1.14
N SER A 99 -0.39 10.93 -1.07
CA SER A 99 0.68 11.73 -0.48
C SER A 99 0.33 12.28 0.91
N HIS A 100 -0.92 12.11 1.37
CA HIS A 100 -1.43 12.67 2.62
C HIS A 100 -2.24 11.66 3.44
N ALA A 101 -2.33 11.90 4.75
CA ALA A 101 -3.06 11.06 5.70
C ALA A 101 -4.52 10.69 5.29
N PRO A 102 -5.38 11.61 4.79
CA PRO A 102 -6.73 11.24 4.34
C PRO A 102 -6.74 10.42 3.04
N ASP A 103 -5.65 10.43 2.27
CA ASP A 103 -5.58 9.78 0.96
C ASP A 103 -5.73 8.26 1.07
N ALA A 104 -5.14 7.65 2.10
CA ALA A 104 -5.23 6.21 2.33
C ALA A 104 -6.67 5.76 2.56
N LYS A 105 -7.43 6.52 3.35
CA LYS A 105 -8.85 6.26 3.62
C LYS A 105 -9.68 6.48 2.36
N PHE A 106 -9.42 7.54 1.59
CA PHE A 106 -10.10 7.78 0.32
C PHE A 106 -9.85 6.66 -0.69
N ARG A 107 -8.59 6.21 -0.85
CA ARG A 107 -8.24 5.08 -1.72
C ARG A 107 -8.98 3.81 -1.31
N ALA A 108 -9.02 3.50 -0.02
CA ALA A 108 -9.73 2.33 0.49
C ALA A 108 -11.22 2.38 0.11
N GLY A 109 -11.89 3.52 0.28
CA GLY A 109 -13.28 3.70 -0.12
C GLY A 109 -13.50 3.50 -1.63
N PHE A 110 -12.63 4.07 -2.46
CA PHE A 110 -12.69 3.90 -3.91
C PHE A 110 -12.48 2.44 -4.34
N LEU A 111 -11.45 1.78 -3.81
CA LEU A 111 -11.09 0.41 -4.18
C LEU A 111 -12.15 -0.59 -3.73
N ASN A 112 -12.71 -0.44 -2.53
CA ASN A 112 -13.81 -1.28 -2.06
C ASN A 112 -15.06 -1.14 -2.95
N ALA A 113 -15.37 0.09 -3.39
CA ALA A 113 -16.49 0.32 -4.31
C ALA A 113 -16.24 -0.29 -5.69
N MET A 114 -14.99 -0.24 -6.18
CA MET A 114 -14.55 -0.88 -7.42
C MET A 114 -14.64 -2.40 -7.34
N GLU A 115 -14.12 -3.02 -6.28
CA GLU A 115 -14.20 -4.47 -6.04
C GLU A 115 -15.64 -4.96 -5.99
N ALA A 116 -16.52 -4.25 -5.27
CA ALA A 116 -17.94 -4.58 -5.21
C ALA A 116 -18.63 -4.50 -6.59
N SER A 117 -18.35 -3.44 -7.36
CA SER A 117 -18.87 -3.28 -8.72
C SER A 117 -18.38 -4.37 -9.67
N LEU A 118 -17.09 -4.71 -9.60
CA LEU A 118 -16.50 -5.79 -10.41
C LEU A 118 -17.11 -7.14 -10.05
N THR A 119 -17.25 -7.46 -8.76
CA THR A 119 -17.89 -8.69 -8.28
C THR A 119 -19.32 -8.81 -8.80
N GLU A 120 -20.11 -7.74 -8.68
CA GLU A 120 -21.49 -7.74 -9.15
C GLU A 120 -21.58 -7.92 -10.68
N ARG A 121 -20.72 -7.24 -11.44
CA ARG A 121 -20.73 -7.29 -12.91
C ARG A 121 -20.23 -8.63 -13.44
N LEU A 122 -19.20 -9.21 -12.84
CA LEU A 122 -18.70 -10.53 -13.20
C LEU A 122 -19.69 -11.64 -12.84
N GLY A 123 -20.39 -11.52 -11.70
CA GLY A 123 -21.42 -12.47 -11.28
C GLY A 123 -22.66 -12.51 -12.19
N LYS A 124 -22.90 -11.46 -12.98
CA LYS A 124 -23.99 -11.41 -13.97
C LYS A 124 -23.63 -12.05 -15.32
N LEU A 125 -22.36 -12.42 -15.53
CA LEU A 125 -21.93 -13.06 -16.77
C LEU A 125 -22.17 -14.57 -16.71
N GLU A 126 -22.68 -15.15 -17.79
CA GLU A 126 -22.87 -16.60 -17.90
C GLU A 126 -21.55 -17.28 -18.30
N TRP A 127 -21.02 -18.16 -17.45
CA TRP A 127 -19.78 -18.91 -17.70
C TRP A 127 -20.10 -20.31 -18.24
N GLY A 128 -19.63 -20.66 -19.44
CA GLY A 128 -19.97 -21.94 -20.08
C GLY A 128 -19.11 -22.27 -21.31
N LYS A 129 -18.92 -23.57 -21.59
CA LYS A 129 -17.99 -24.10 -22.61
C LYS A 129 -18.43 -23.91 -24.07
N ASP A 130 -19.71 -23.66 -24.32
CA ASP A 130 -20.29 -23.63 -25.68
C ASP A 130 -20.72 -22.22 -26.16
N GLY A 131 -20.24 -21.15 -25.51
CA GLY A 131 -20.59 -19.75 -25.85
C GLY A 131 -19.43 -18.92 -26.43
N PRO A 132 -19.70 -17.67 -26.87
CA PRO A 132 -18.67 -16.75 -27.39
C PRO A 132 -17.55 -16.54 -26.37
N ALA A 133 -16.34 -16.23 -26.86
CA ALA A 133 -15.15 -16.12 -26.02
C ALA A 133 -15.39 -15.12 -24.89
N VAL A 134 -14.87 -15.40 -23.69
CA VAL A 134 -15.05 -14.53 -22.50
C VAL A 134 -14.68 -13.07 -22.77
N THR A 135 -13.65 -12.85 -23.58
CA THR A 135 -13.24 -11.50 -24.01
C THR A 135 -14.34 -10.77 -24.78
N GLU A 136 -15.21 -11.46 -25.51
CA GLU A 136 -16.32 -10.86 -26.28
C GLU A 136 -17.52 -10.48 -25.40
N ARG A 137 -17.63 -11.03 -24.18
CA ARG A 137 -18.73 -10.74 -23.24
C ARG A 137 -18.48 -9.55 -22.33
N LEU A 138 -17.21 -9.29 -22.00
CA LEU A 138 -16.84 -8.15 -21.17
C LEU A 138 -17.03 -6.85 -21.97
N ASP A 139 -17.78 -5.90 -21.44
CA ASP A 139 -17.83 -4.55 -22.02
C ASP A 139 -16.47 -3.84 -21.88
N THR A 140 -16.22 -2.83 -22.72
CA THR A 140 -15.00 -2.02 -22.73
C THR A 140 -14.66 -1.42 -21.37
N GLY A 141 -15.68 -0.95 -20.64
CA GLY A 141 -15.53 -0.41 -19.29
C GLY A 141 -15.16 -1.49 -18.27
N LEU A 142 -15.77 -2.68 -18.33
CA LEU A 142 -15.44 -3.78 -17.40
C LEU A 142 -14.00 -4.24 -17.58
N ARG A 143 -13.50 -4.32 -18.82
CA ARG A 143 -12.10 -4.66 -19.09
C ARG A 143 -11.15 -3.60 -18.53
N ASP A 144 -11.45 -2.33 -18.73
CA ASP A 144 -10.62 -1.23 -18.24
C ASP A 144 -10.65 -1.13 -16.70
N ASP A 145 -11.80 -1.38 -16.05
CA ASP A 145 -11.92 -1.44 -14.59
C ASP A 145 -11.15 -2.63 -13.99
N LEU A 146 -11.18 -3.79 -14.65
CA LEU A 146 -10.39 -4.97 -14.24
C LEU A 146 -8.89 -4.72 -14.36
N GLU A 147 -8.44 -4.08 -15.44
CA GLU A 147 -7.06 -3.67 -15.65
C GLU A 147 -6.63 -2.61 -14.62
N ALA A 148 -7.49 -1.62 -14.34
CA ALA A 148 -7.23 -0.60 -13.34
C ALA A 148 -7.17 -1.18 -11.92
N PHE A 149 -8.03 -2.15 -11.61
CA PHE A 149 -8.03 -2.85 -10.33
C PHE A 149 -6.78 -3.72 -10.19
N ALA A 150 -6.39 -4.47 -11.24
CA ALA A 150 -5.18 -5.28 -11.24
C ALA A 150 -3.89 -4.46 -11.08
N ARG A 151 -3.84 -3.23 -11.59
CA ARG A 151 -2.70 -2.32 -11.36
C ARG A 151 -2.55 -1.88 -9.90
N ARG A 152 -3.64 -1.90 -9.13
CA ARG A 152 -3.71 -1.34 -7.77
C ARG A 152 -3.74 -2.43 -6.71
N GLU A 153 -4.48 -3.49 -6.95
CA GLU A 153 -4.72 -4.62 -6.06
C GLU A 153 -4.53 -5.95 -6.85
N PRO A 154 -3.31 -6.28 -7.31
CA PRO A 154 -3.06 -7.40 -8.23
C PRO A 154 -3.53 -8.75 -7.68
N GLU A 155 -3.30 -9.03 -6.40
CA GLU A 155 -3.69 -10.29 -5.76
C GLU A 155 -5.21 -10.46 -5.66
N LYS A 156 -5.92 -9.39 -5.26
CA LYS A 156 -7.38 -9.39 -5.21
C LYS A 156 -8.00 -9.48 -6.59
N ALA A 157 -7.44 -8.78 -7.58
CA ALA A 157 -7.89 -8.85 -8.97
C ALA A 157 -7.72 -10.26 -9.55
N ALA A 158 -6.59 -10.90 -9.28
CA ALA A 158 -6.33 -12.27 -9.70
C ALA A 158 -7.29 -13.28 -9.04
N THR A 159 -7.55 -13.11 -7.75
CA THR A 159 -8.52 -13.94 -7.01
C THR A 159 -9.94 -13.73 -7.53
N LEU A 160 -10.36 -12.47 -7.66
CA LEU A 160 -11.67 -12.10 -8.20
C LEU A 160 -11.91 -12.68 -9.60
N TRP A 161 -10.89 -12.65 -10.47
CA TRP A 161 -10.97 -13.27 -11.79
C TRP A 161 -11.11 -14.78 -11.71
N ALA A 162 -10.24 -15.45 -10.93
CA ALA A 162 -10.23 -16.91 -10.80
C ALA A 162 -11.52 -17.46 -10.19
N ASP A 163 -12.16 -16.73 -9.27
CA ASP A 163 -13.43 -17.14 -8.65
C ASP A 163 -14.60 -17.16 -9.64
N HIS A 164 -14.50 -16.40 -10.73
CA HIS A 164 -15.55 -16.27 -11.74
C HIS A 164 -15.22 -17.00 -13.05
N SER A 165 -13.94 -17.19 -13.38
CA SER A 165 -13.51 -17.58 -14.74
C SER A 165 -12.17 -18.33 -14.78
N ASP A 166 -12.15 -19.43 -15.53
CA ASP A 166 -10.92 -20.13 -15.93
C ASP A 166 -10.36 -19.64 -17.29
N ALA A 167 -10.97 -18.62 -17.89
CA ALA A 167 -10.54 -18.12 -19.20
C ALA A 167 -9.33 -17.19 -19.10
N VAL A 168 -8.64 -17.01 -20.24
CA VAL A 168 -7.48 -16.10 -20.36
C VAL A 168 -7.89 -14.69 -19.92
N PRO A 169 -7.20 -14.09 -18.93
CA PRO A 169 -7.57 -12.77 -18.44
C PRO A 169 -7.42 -11.67 -19.51
N PRO A 170 -8.37 -10.71 -19.56
CA PRO A 170 -8.28 -9.57 -20.46
C PRO A 170 -7.14 -8.64 -20.05
N GLY A 171 -6.40 -8.16 -21.04
CA GLY A 171 -5.32 -7.20 -20.86
C GLY A 171 -4.02 -7.77 -20.25
N PRO A 172 -2.92 -7.00 -20.30
CA PRO A 172 -1.61 -7.47 -19.87
C PRO A 172 -1.43 -7.45 -18.35
N THR A 173 -2.00 -6.49 -17.62
CA THR A 173 -1.75 -6.35 -16.18
C THR A 173 -2.50 -7.41 -15.40
N LEU A 174 -3.78 -7.64 -15.70
CA LEU A 174 -4.53 -8.70 -15.03
C LEU A 174 -3.96 -10.08 -15.35
N ARG A 175 -3.51 -10.30 -16.59
CA ARG A 175 -2.86 -11.56 -16.97
C ARG A 175 -1.58 -11.80 -16.18
N ALA A 176 -0.74 -10.77 -16.02
CA ALA A 176 0.45 -10.88 -15.20
C ALA A 176 0.11 -11.19 -13.73
N ALA A 177 -0.94 -10.57 -13.18
CA ALA A 177 -1.38 -10.83 -11.81
C ALA A 177 -1.89 -12.27 -11.61
N VAL A 178 -2.71 -12.77 -12.54
CA VAL A 178 -3.20 -14.16 -12.51
C VAL A 178 -2.04 -15.15 -12.67
N GLN A 179 -1.11 -14.91 -13.61
CA GLN A 179 0.08 -15.76 -13.77
C GLN A 179 0.99 -15.73 -12.55
N ALA A 180 1.15 -14.59 -11.88
CA ALA A 180 1.90 -14.49 -10.64
C ALA A 180 1.23 -15.28 -9.51
N ARG A 181 -0.11 -15.26 -9.43
CA ARG A 181 -0.90 -16.09 -8.51
C ARG A 181 -0.78 -17.58 -8.82
N GLU A 182 -0.85 -17.97 -10.09
CA GLU A 182 -0.67 -19.37 -10.50
C GLU A 182 0.75 -19.85 -10.23
N ALA A 183 1.78 -19.02 -10.48
CA ALA A 183 3.16 -19.36 -10.18
C ALA A 183 3.46 -19.42 -8.67
N THR A 184 2.75 -18.63 -7.85
CA THR A 184 2.80 -18.77 -6.38
C THR A 184 2.04 -20.00 -5.94
N ALA A 185 0.85 -20.28 -6.46
CA ALA A 185 0.13 -21.54 -6.20
C ALA A 185 0.93 -22.78 -6.64
N ASP A 186 1.63 -22.74 -7.77
CA ASP A 186 2.50 -23.82 -8.24
C ASP A 186 3.76 -23.94 -7.36
N ARG A 187 4.31 -22.82 -6.89
CA ARG A 187 5.36 -22.83 -5.86
C ARG A 187 4.85 -23.31 -4.52
N ASP A 188 3.61 -23.05 -4.16
CA ASP A 188 2.99 -23.46 -2.91
C ASP A 188 2.57 -24.92 -2.98
N VAL A 189 2.24 -25.45 -4.15
CA VAL A 189 2.00 -26.88 -4.42
C VAL A 189 3.33 -27.64 -4.52
N ALA A 190 4.35 -27.04 -5.12
CA ALA A 190 5.72 -27.57 -5.09
C ALA A 190 6.30 -27.52 -3.68
N ALA A 191 6.06 -26.42 -2.96
CA ALA A 191 6.38 -26.28 -1.55
C ALA A 191 5.56 -27.27 -0.75
N TYR A 192 4.27 -27.48 -0.96
CA TYR A 192 3.48 -28.53 -0.27
C TYR A 192 3.99 -29.95 -0.55
N ARG A 193 4.56 -30.20 -1.74
CA ARG A 193 5.23 -31.47 -2.06
C ARG A 193 6.60 -31.59 -1.39
N ASP A 194 7.31 -30.49 -1.18
CA ASP A 194 8.61 -30.43 -0.50
C ASP A 194 8.49 -30.21 1.04
N THR A 195 7.38 -29.66 1.55
CA THR A 195 7.06 -29.35 2.96
C THR A 195 6.20 -30.42 3.61
N SER A 196 5.73 -31.42 2.85
CA SER A 196 5.35 -32.72 3.44
C SER A 196 6.53 -33.42 4.15
N ALA A 197 7.73 -32.81 4.14
CA ALA A 197 8.88 -33.19 4.93
C ALA A 197 9.36 -32.13 5.96
N GLU A 198 8.67 -31.01 6.19
CA GLU A 198 9.01 -30.08 7.28
C GLU A 198 7.96 -30.13 8.40
N LYS A 199 8.37 -30.65 9.56
CA LYS A 199 7.54 -30.67 10.77
C LYS A 199 7.12 -29.23 11.13
N PRO A 200 5.87 -29.01 11.59
CA PRO A 200 5.44 -27.71 12.10
C PRO A 200 6.43 -27.18 13.14
N ALA A 201 6.88 -25.94 12.97
CA ALA A 201 7.90 -25.36 13.83
C ALA A 201 7.28 -24.88 15.15
N ILE A 202 7.73 -25.46 16.27
CA ILE A 202 7.42 -24.95 17.61
C ILE A 202 8.16 -23.62 17.79
N ILE A 203 7.42 -22.51 17.82
CA ILE A 203 7.98 -21.15 17.93
C ILE A 203 8.02 -20.63 19.36
N ALA A 204 7.24 -21.23 20.26
CA ALA A 204 7.36 -21.05 21.70
C ALA A 204 6.90 -22.32 22.39
N ALA A 205 7.53 -22.67 23.51
CA ALA A 205 7.16 -23.84 24.29
C ALA A 205 7.12 -23.45 25.77
N GLY A 206 6.19 -24.04 26.51
CA GLY A 206 6.22 -24.03 27.97
C GLY A 206 7.10 -25.15 28.51
N ASP A 207 7.08 -25.28 29.83
CA ASP A 207 7.86 -26.29 30.53
C ASP A 207 7.28 -27.69 30.32
N TRP A 208 8.14 -28.71 30.40
CA TRP A 208 7.73 -30.11 30.40
C TRP A 208 7.05 -30.47 31.72
N VAL A 209 5.93 -31.18 31.62
CA VAL A 209 5.11 -31.66 32.73
C VAL A 209 4.86 -33.15 32.51
N THR A 210 5.13 -33.97 33.53
CA THR A 210 4.84 -35.40 33.48
C THR A 210 3.36 -35.62 33.84
N THR A 211 2.61 -36.25 32.95
CA THR A 211 1.21 -36.61 33.19
C THR A 211 1.07 -37.90 33.99
N ASP A 212 -0.11 -38.15 34.53
CA ASP A 212 -0.48 -39.37 35.28
C ASP A 212 -0.27 -40.68 34.50
N ALA A 213 -0.14 -40.59 33.16
CA ALA A 213 0.16 -41.71 32.27
C ALA A 213 1.67 -41.95 32.01
N ASN A 214 2.56 -41.27 32.75
CA ASN A 214 4.02 -41.26 32.53
C ASN A 214 4.43 -40.77 31.12
N VAL A 215 3.65 -39.86 30.53
CA VAL A 215 3.99 -39.16 29.28
C VAL A 215 4.44 -37.74 29.66
N GLU A 216 5.61 -37.32 29.19
CA GLU A 216 6.07 -35.93 29.36
C GLU A 216 5.38 -35.08 28.29
N LEU A 217 4.65 -34.04 28.69
CA LEU A 217 3.97 -33.12 27.79
C LEU A 217 4.49 -31.71 28.01
N ARG A 218 4.61 -30.90 26.96
CA ARG A 218 4.77 -29.45 27.10
C ARG A 218 3.81 -28.71 26.19
N PRO A 219 3.20 -27.60 26.65
CA PRO A 219 2.40 -26.76 25.78
C PRO A 219 3.31 -26.07 24.76
N VAL A 220 2.84 -25.92 23.54
CA VAL A 220 3.61 -25.35 22.44
C VAL A 220 2.74 -24.41 21.62
N ALA A 221 3.34 -23.30 21.18
CA ALA A 221 2.83 -22.50 20.10
C ALA A 221 3.48 -22.99 18.81
N VAL A 222 2.64 -23.45 17.88
CA VAL A 222 3.08 -23.98 16.61
C VAL A 222 2.83 -22.94 15.54
N ALA A 223 3.89 -22.52 14.84
CA ALA A 223 3.73 -21.69 13.66
C ALA A 223 3.45 -22.59 12.45
N SER A 224 2.37 -22.29 11.76
CA SER A 224 2.07 -22.81 10.44
C SER A 224 1.94 -21.67 9.43
N ASP A 225 1.76 -22.03 8.17
CA ASP A 225 1.38 -21.12 7.08
C ASP A 225 0.06 -20.37 7.36
N ARG A 226 -0.82 -20.90 8.22
CA ARG A 226 -2.11 -20.32 8.58
C ARG A 226 -2.08 -19.42 9.81
N GLY A 227 -0.96 -19.36 10.53
CA GLY A 227 -0.80 -18.52 11.72
C GLY A 227 -0.25 -19.29 12.91
N ILE A 228 -0.47 -18.76 14.10
CA ILE A 228 0.05 -19.33 15.34
C ILE A 228 -1.05 -20.15 16.01
N HIS A 229 -0.76 -21.42 16.23
CA HIS A 229 -1.69 -22.39 16.82
C HIS A 229 -1.27 -22.73 18.25
N THR A 230 -2.22 -23.12 19.07
CA THR A 230 -1.93 -23.70 20.38
C THR A 230 -1.82 -25.21 20.28
N GLY A 231 -1.02 -25.86 21.12
CA GLY A 231 -0.78 -27.30 21.02
C GLY A 231 0.05 -27.89 22.13
N TYR A 232 0.40 -29.18 21.98
CA TYR A 232 1.23 -29.96 22.88
C TYR A 232 2.25 -30.78 22.12
N GLU A 233 3.46 -30.83 22.66
CA GLU A 233 4.43 -31.85 22.32
C GLU A 233 4.47 -32.90 23.42
N ALA A 234 4.33 -34.16 23.03
CA ALA A 234 4.30 -35.33 23.90
C ALA A 234 5.52 -36.20 23.67
N ASN A 235 6.25 -36.54 24.72
CA ASN A 235 7.34 -37.50 24.68
C ASN A 235 6.82 -38.85 25.18
N LEU A 236 6.63 -39.79 24.26
CA LEU A 236 6.08 -41.10 24.55
C LEU A 236 7.16 -42.04 25.14
N PRO A 237 6.77 -43.01 26.00
CA PRO A 237 7.70 -44.01 26.53
C PRO A 237 8.26 -44.88 25.38
N GLY A 238 9.45 -44.52 24.91
CA GLY A 238 10.06 -45.03 23.67
C GLY A 238 10.98 -44.01 22.99
N GLY A 239 10.90 -42.73 23.37
CA GLY A 239 11.75 -41.64 22.83
C GLY A 239 11.20 -41.03 21.54
N GLU A 240 9.96 -41.33 21.17
CA GLU A 240 9.26 -40.68 20.06
C GLU A 240 8.48 -39.47 20.59
N SER A 241 8.65 -38.32 19.93
CA SER A 241 7.93 -37.09 20.26
C SER A 241 6.81 -36.83 19.25
N GLU A 242 5.59 -36.70 19.75
CA GLU A 242 4.36 -36.45 18.98
C GLU A 242 3.89 -35.01 19.20
N LEU A 243 3.53 -34.30 18.13
CA LEU A 243 3.10 -32.91 18.17
C LEU A 243 1.62 -32.82 17.77
N THR A 244 0.79 -32.27 18.66
CA THR A 244 -0.65 -32.03 18.42
C THR A 244 -0.93 -30.54 18.55
N TYR A 245 -1.70 -29.93 17.65
CA TYR A 245 -2.02 -28.50 17.72
C TYR A 245 -3.41 -28.19 17.13
N SER A 246 -3.97 -27.05 17.51
CA SER A 246 -5.31 -26.60 17.19
C SER A 246 -5.43 -26.11 15.75
N GLU A 247 -6.62 -26.21 15.16
CA GLU A 247 -6.97 -25.56 13.89
C GLU A 247 -7.15 -24.04 14.10
N ARG A 248 -7.56 -23.61 15.30
CA ARG A 248 -7.72 -22.20 15.66
C ARG A 248 -6.38 -21.46 15.69
N THR A 249 -6.38 -20.23 15.18
CA THR A 249 -5.23 -19.33 15.17
C THR A 249 -5.35 -18.26 16.25
N PHE A 250 -4.20 -17.86 16.78
CA PHE A 250 -4.06 -16.83 17.80
C PHE A 250 -3.15 -15.70 17.30
N PRO A 251 -3.39 -14.45 17.73
CA PRO A 251 -2.62 -13.30 17.28
C PRO A 251 -1.17 -13.28 17.80
N SER A 252 -0.84 -14.09 18.82
CA SER A 252 0.52 -14.23 19.31
C SER A 252 0.80 -15.61 19.90
N SER A 253 2.08 -15.99 19.96
CA SER A 253 2.53 -17.20 20.66
C SER A 253 2.20 -17.18 22.15
N ARG A 254 2.13 -15.99 22.77
CA ARG A 254 1.72 -15.82 24.17
C ARG A 254 0.24 -16.15 24.37
N GLU A 255 -0.63 -15.71 23.46
CA GLU A 255 -2.05 -16.07 23.50
C GLU A 255 -2.28 -17.53 23.15
N ALA A 256 -1.55 -18.08 22.17
CA ALA A 256 -1.62 -19.50 21.87
C ALA A 256 -1.24 -20.34 23.10
N LEU A 257 -0.09 -20.09 23.74
CA LEU A 257 0.32 -20.80 24.94
C LEU A 257 -0.66 -20.65 26.11
N ARG A 258 -1.38 -19.52 26.21
CA ARG A 258 -2.42 -19.30 27.24
C ARG A 258 -3.57 -20.27 27.09
N HIS A 259 -3.90 -20.63 25.86
CA HIS A 259 -5.03 -21.50 25.50
C HIS A 259 -4.65 -22.96 25.26
N ALA A 260 -3.38 -23.32 25.45
CA ALA A 260 -2.94 -24.70 25.30
C ALA A 260 -3.75 -25.60 26.23
N TYR A 261 -3.88 -25.23 27.51
CA TYR A 261 -4.54 -26.09 28.48
C TYR A 261 -6.02 -26.38 28.14
N ASP A 262 -6.73 -25.37 27.65
CA ASP A 262 -8.11 -25.51 27.15
C ASP A 262 -8.19 -26.51 25.99
N PHE A 263 -7.21 -26.49 25.10
CA PHE A 263 -7.11 -27.38 23.95
C PHE A 263 -6.73 -28.82 24.33
N TYR A 264 -5.91 -29.03 25.36
CA TYR A 264 -5.59 -30.37 25.86
C TYR A 264 -6.79 -31.07 26.50
N GLU A 265 -7.54 -30.35 27.35
CA GLU A 265 -8.65 -30.96 28.09
C GLU A 265 -9.92 -31.15 27.24
N GLY A 266 -10.21 -30.22 26.32
CA GLY A 266 -11.48 -30.21 25.59
C GLY A 266 -11.36 -30.22 24.07
N GLY A 267 -10.15 -30.34 23.51
CA GLY A 267 -9.93 -30.21 22.07
C GLY A 267 -10.41 -28.86 21.52
N GLU A 268 -10.88 -28.85 20.29
CA GLU A 268 -11.42 -27.63 19.65
C GLU A 268 -12.68 -27.09 20.34
N GLU A 269 -13.55 -27.97 20.85
CA GLU A 269 -14.80 -27.56 21.50
C GLU A 269 -14.56 -26.87 22.85
N GLY A 270 -13.62 -27.39 23.66
CA GLY A 270 -13.21 -26.74 24.91
C GLY A 270 -12.57 -25.39 24.67
N LEU A 271 -11.75 -25.31 23.63
CA LEU A 271 -11.10 -24.06 23.23
C LEU A 271 -12.11 -23.00 22.76
N GLU A 272 -13.11 -23.38 21.97
CA GLU A 272 -14.15 -22.46 21.49
C GLU A 272 -15.02 -21.92 22.64
N LEU A 273 -15.34 -22.76 23.62
CA LEU A 273 -16.12 -22.37 24.80
C LEU A 273 -15.39 -21.31 25.64
N THR A 274 -14.09 -21.50 25.89
CA THR A 274 -13.28 -20.57 26.69
C THR A 274 -13.09 -19.24 25.98
N VAL A 275 -12.83 -19.25 24.67
CA VAL A 275 -12.70 -18.00 23.89
C VAL A 275 -14.02 -17.24 23.81
N LYS A 276 -15.15 -17.94 23.67
CA LYS A 276 -16.47 -17.32 23.68
C LYS A 276 -16.81 -16.70 25.03
N ARG A 277 -16.46 -17.36 26.14
CA ARG A 277 -16.66 -16.83 27.50
C ARG A 277 -15.81 -15.59 27.76
N ALA A 278 -14.57 -15.56 27.27
CA ALA A 278 -13.71 -14.37 27.34
C ALA A 278 -14.30 -13.19 26.54
N ALA A 279 -14.83 -13.45 25.34
CA ALA A 279 -15.49 -12.43 24.52
C ALA A 279 -16.85 -11.97 25.10
N GLU A 280 -17.55 -12.82 25.84
CA GLU A 280 -18.78 -12.47 26.56
C GLU A 280 -18.47 -11.61 27.80
N MET A 281 -17.39 -11.90 28.54
CA MET A 281 -16.90 -11.02 29.61
C MET A 281 -16.50 -9.64 29.09
N ASP A 282 -15.91 -9.54 27.89
CA ASP A 282 -15.60 -8.24 27.26
C ASP A 282 -16.88 -7.47 26.83
N ARG A 283 -17.98 -8.16 26.52
CA ARG A 283 -19.28 -7.54 26.21
C ARG A 283 -20.05 -7.10 27.45
N GLU A 284 -19.98 -7.84 28.56
CA GLU A 284 -20.62 -7.45 29.83
C GLU A 284 -20.01 -6.19 30.44
N LEU A 285 -18.82 -5.76 30.00
CA LEU A 285 -18.19 -4.50 30.42
C LEU A 285 -18.77 -3.24 29.74
N VAL A 286 -19.77 -3.36 28.85
CA VAL A 286 -20.34 -2.24 28.06
C VAL A 286 -21.71 -1.74 28.55
N GLU A 287 -22.40 -2.41 29.49
CA GLU A 287 -23.66 -1.90 30.06
C GLU A 287 -23.52 -1.34 31.48
N GLU A 288 -23.83 -0.05 31.61
CA GLU A 288 -23.92 0.85 32.79
C GLU A 288 -22.60 1.32 33.48
N PRO A 289 -22.37 2.65 33.59
CA PRO A 289 -21.15 3.20 34.16
C PRO A 289 -21.29 3.34 35.67
N ASP A 290 -21.08 2.25 36.40
CA ASP A 290 -20.58 2.41 37.76
C ASP A 290 -19.14 2.91 37.68
N ARG A 291 -18.86 4.04 38.32
CA ARG A 291 -17.51 4.61 38.45
C ARG A 291 -16.60 3.53 39.02
N ARG A 292 -15.87 2.84 38.15
CA ARG A 292 -14.80 1.94 38.57
C ARG A 292 -13.78 2.76 39.35
N PRO A 293 -13.24 2.23 40.46
CA PRO A 293 -12.24 2.95 41.23
C PRO A 293 -11.01 3.20 40.36
N GLU A 294 -10.38 4.37 40.50
CA GLU A 294 -9.14 4.72 39.80
C GLU A 294 -7.96 4.59 40.77
N GLY A 295 -6.85 4.02 40.32
CA GLY A 295 -5.61 3.89 41.11
C GLY A 295 -5.49 2.56 41.86
N LEU A 296 -4.69 2.55 42.93
CA LEU A 296 -4.42 1.37 43.75
C LEU A 296 -5.55 1.13 44.75
N VAL A 297 -6.18 -0.04 44.68
CA VAL A 297 -7.32 -0.44 45.50
C VAL A 297 -6.99 -1.72 46.24
N LEU A 298 -7.43 -1.77 47.50
CA LEU A 298 -7.41 -2.99 48.31
C LEU A 298 -8.74 -3.73 48.11
N GLU A 299 -8.70 -4.97 47.64
CA GLU A 299 -9.89 -5.78 47.37
C GLU A 299 -9.64 -7.27 47.58
N HIS A 300 -10.72 -8.03 47.69
CA HIS A 300 -10.69 -9.49 47.74
C HIS A 300 -10.84 -10.04 46.34
N ARG A 301 -9.93 -10.93 45.94
CA ARG A 301 -9.92 -11.53 44.60
C ARG A 301 -9.89 -13.06 44.71
N PRO A 302 -10.67 -13.77 43.88
CA PRO A 302 -10.61 -15.23 43.85
C PRO A 302 -9.22 -15.67 43.42
N GLN A 303 -8.70 -16.72 44.06
CA GLN A 303 -7.45 -17.33 43.66
C GLN A 303 -7.57 -17.84 42.21
N PRO A 304 -6.60 -17.55 41.31
CA PRO A 304 -6.60 -18.17 39.99
C PRO A 304 -6.50 -19.70 40.13
N GLU A 305 -7.31 -20.44 39.38
CA GLU A 305 -7.49 -21.90 39.51
C GLU A 305 -6.20 -22.75 39.32
N PHE A 306 -5.08 -22.16 38.90
CA PHE A 306 -3.85 -22.88 38.59
C PHE A 306 -2.59 -22.25 39.22
N ALA A 307 -1.79 -23.11 39.85
CA ALA A 307 -0.46 -22.80 40.36
C ALA A 307 0.49 -22.32 39.26
N ARG A 308 1.07 -21.12 39.44
CA ARG A 308 2.14 -20.60 38.59
C ARG A 308 3.24 -19.99 39.46
N PRO A 309 4.49 -19.98 38.99
CA PRO A 309 5.57 -19.33 39.72
C PRO A 309 5.37 -17.82 39.76
N GLU A 310 5.23 -17.29 40.96
CA GLU A 310 5.08 -15.88 41.24
C GLU A 310 6.37 -15.33 41.88
N THR A 311 6.72 -14.09 41.58
CA THR A 311 7.76 -13.41 42.36
C THR A 311 7.22 -13.20 43.77
N ALA A 312 8.04 -13.50 44.78
CA ALA A 312 7.64 -13.40 46.17
C ALA A 312 8.63 -12.63 47.03
N ILE A 313 8.13 -12.05 48.11
CA ILE A 313 8.91 -11.51 49.22
C ILE A 313 8.60 -12.36 50.45
N TYR A 314 9.66 -12.82 51.12
CA TYR A 314 9.60 -13.60 52.34
C TYR A 314 10.19 -12.83 53.51
N ALA A 315 9.65 -13.02 54.72
CA ALA A 315 10.28 -12.55 55.96
C ALA A 315 9.96 -13.48 57.15
N GLY A 316 10.89 -13.53 58.11
CA GLY A 316 10.80 -14.38 59.31
C GLY A 316 11.39 -15.79 59.11
N ASP A 317 11.74 -16.44 60.24
CA ASP A 317 12.44 -17.74 60.25
C ASP A 317 11.60 -18.90 59.67
N ASP A 318 10.26 -18.75 59.65
CA ASP A 318 9.29 -19.74 59.16
C ASP A 318 8.39 -19.19 58.03
N ALA A 319 8.89 -18.22 57.23
CA ALA A 319 8.10 -17.55 56.19
C ALA A 319 6.79 -16.94 56.74
N GLN A 320 6.89 -16.28 57.89
CA GLN A 320 5.77 -15.60 58.57
C GLN A 320 5.12 -14.52 57.69
N LEU A 321 5.87 -14.01 56.71
CA LEU A 321 5.35 -13.25 55.59
C LEU A 321 5.64 -14.01 54.28
N VAL A 322 4.61 -14.17 53.46
CA VAL A 322 4.73 -14.49 52.04
C VAL A 322 3.91 -13.44 51.30
N LEU A 323 4.54 -12.62 50.48
CA LEU A 323 3.86 -11.63 49.63
C LEU A 323 4.17 -11.96 48.18
N THR A 324 3.18 -12.16 47.33
CA THR A 324 3.42 -12.45 45.91
C THR A 324 3.06 -11.26 45.02
N LEU A 325 3.84 -11.01 43.97
CA LEU A 325 3.76 -9.82 43.11
C LEU A 325 3.36 -10.15 41.66
N GLY A 326 2.62 -11.25 41.48
CA GLY A 326 2.24 -11.75 40.16
C GLY A 326 3.33 -12.59 39.50
N ARG A 327 3.19 -12.83 38.19
CA ARG A 327 4.03 -13.79 37.44
C ARG A 327 5.52 -13.45 37.57
N ASP A 328 6.34 -14.47 37.80
CA ASP A 328 7.78 -14.32 37.91
C ASP A 328 8.42 -13.83 36.59
N THR A 329 8.69 -12.52 36.52
CA THR A 329 9.30 -11.80 35.39
C THR A 329 10.44 -10.92 35.89
N GLU A 330 11.27 -10.40 34.98
CA GLU A 330 12.32 -9.44 35.36
C GLU A 330 11.74 -8.18 36.04
N ASN A 331 10.59 -7.69 35.56
CA ASN A 331 9.92 -6.52 36.10
C ASN A 331 9.39 -6.74 37.53
N THR A 332 8.77 -7.88 37.79
CA THR A 332 8.22 -8.20 39.12
C THR A 332 9.34 -8.50 40.12
N ARG A 333 10.48 -9.04 39.68
CA ARG A 333 11.70 -9.21 40.50
C ARG A 333 12.32 -7.88 40.88
N ASP A 334 12.47 -6.97 39.92
CA ASP A 334 12.94 -5.61 40.18
C ASP A 334 12.00 -4.87 41.14
N LEU A 335 10.68 -4.99 40.95
CA LEU A 335 9.70 -4.47 41.92
C LEU A 335 9.91 -5.06 43.33
N ALA A 336 10.12 -6.37 43.43
CA ALA A 336 10.37 -7.02 44.71
C ALA A 336 11.64 -6.50 45.39
N GLU A 337 12.72 -6.31 44.63
CA GLU A 337 13.98 -5.75 45.13
C GLU A 337 13.81 -4.30 45.59
N ARG A 338 13.09 -3.47 44.83
CA ARG A 338 12.78 -2.08 45.20
C ARG A 338 11.93 -2.00 46.47
N LEU A 339 10.94 -2.87 46.63
CA LEU A 339 10.11 -2.96 47.85
C LEU A 339 10.93 -3.43 49.05
N VAL A 340 11.76 -4.46 48.89
CA VAL A 340 12.67 -4.93 49.95
C VAL A 340 13.73 -3.87 50.29
N ALA A 341 14.10 -2.99 49.36
CA ALA A 341 15.00 -1.86 49.63
C ALA A 341 14.31 -0.66 50.30
N ASP A 342 12.98 -0.57 50.26
CA ASP A 342 12.22 0.55 50.84
C ASP A 342 12.27 0.52 52.38
N PRO A 343 12.81 1.56 53.04
CA PRO A 343 12.89 1.63 54.50
C PRO A 343 11.52 1.61 55.19
N GLU A 344 10.49 2.22 54.59
CA GLU A 344 9.14 2.24 55.20
C GLU A 344 8.49 0.85 55.11
N PHE A 345 8.68 0.16 53.97
CA PHE A 345 8.24 -1.23 53.83
C PHE A 345 8.91 -2.14 54.88
N ARG A 346 10.25 -2.05 55.04
CA ARG A 346 10.99 -2.81 56.07
C ARG A 346 10.51 -2.54 57.48
N LYS A 347 10.16 -1.28 57.79
CA LYS A 347 9.67 -0.88 59.10
C LYS A 347 8.32 -1.51 59.42
N VAL A 348 7.38 -1.54 58.47
CA VAL A 348 6.07 -2.20 58.66
C VAL A 348 6.23 -3.71 58.91
N VAL A 349 7.16 -4.36 58.22
CA VAL A 349 7.48 -5.78 58.43
C VAL A 349 8.11 -6.00 59.83
N ALA A 350 9.06 -5.15 60.23
CA ALA A 350 9.76 -5.27 61.51
C ALA A 350 8.88 -5.00 62.75
N GLU A 351 7.77 -4.26 62.59
CA GLU A 351 6.77 -4.07 63.66
C GLU A 351 6.02 -5.36 64.02
N HIS A 352 6.00 -6.35 63.12
CA HIS A 352 5.22 -7.58 63.27
C HIS A 352 6.07 -8.86 63.29
N ILE A 353 7.26 -8.86 62.68
CA ILE A 353 8.18 -10.00 62.63
C ILE A 353 9.49 -9.65 63.34
N ALA A 354 9.79 -10.36 64.43
CA ALA A 354 11.07 -10.25 65.12
C ALA A 354 12.21 -10.72 64.19
N ASN A 355 13.34 -10.01 64.18
CA ASN A 355 14.48 -10.26 63.28
C ASN A 355 14.17 -10.14 61.77
N ALA A 356 13.08 -9.44 61.38
CA ALA A 356 12.74 -9.19 59.98
C ALA A 356 13.89 -8.57 59.18
N GLU A 357 14.69 -7.67 59.78
CA GLU A 357 15.79 -7.00 59.09
C GLU A 357 16.87 -7.96 58.56
N ALA A 358 17.05 -9.12 59.20
CA ALA A 358 18.02 -10.13 58.80
C ALA A 358 17.43 -11.24 57.92
N THR A 359 16.09 -11.32 57.84
CA THR A 359 15.37 -12.44 57.22
C THR A 359 14.50 -12.02 56.03
N ILE A 360 14.30 -10.72 55.81
CA ILE A 360 13.55 -10.21 54.65
C ILE A 360 14.35 -10.39 53.35
N GLY A 361 13.72 -10.98 52.34
CA GLY A 361 14.35 -11.24 51.05
C GLY A 361 13.37 -11.52 49.93
N THR A 362 13.87 -11.51 48.70
CA THR A 362 13.11 -11.86 47.49
C THR A 362 13.26 -13.34 47.17
N GLY A 363 12.27 -13.90 46.47
CA GLY A 363 12.27 -15.30 46.05
C GLY A 363 11.17 -15.59 45.03
N ARG A 364 10.89 -16.89 44.86
CA ARG A 364 9.90 -17.40 43.93
C ARG A 364 8.94 -18.31 44.67
N PHE A 365 7.64 -18.03 44.57
CA PHE A 365 6.58 -18.82 45.17
C PHE A 365 5.88 -19.66 44.10
N VAL A 366 5.67 -20.94 44.36
CA VAL A 366 4.88 -21.84 43.50
C VAL A 366 3.87 -22.53 44.42
N ASP A 367 2.59 -22.36 44.14
CA ASP A 367 1.56 -23.10 44.87
C ASP A 367 1.56 -24.58 44.39
N GLY A 368 1.41 -25.56 45.26
CA GLY A 368 1.16 -26.96 44.87
C GLY A 368 2.30 -27.97 44.97
N GLU A 369 3.58 -27.60 45.10
CA GLU A 369 4.63 -28.56 45.51
C GLU A 369 4.75 -28.60 47.05
N GLY A 370 3.82 -29.32 47.69
CA GLY A 370 3.81 -29.56 49.14
C GLY A 370 2.96 -28.59 49.98
N SER A 371 2.27 -27.62 49.37
CA SER A 371 1.48 -26.57 50.04
C SER A 371 -0.03 -26.66 49.82
N SER A 372 -0.58 -27.84 49.48
CA SER A 372 -2.02 -27.99 49.22
C SER A 372 -2.84 -27.45 50.40
N GLY A 373 -3.47 -26.29 50.22
CA GLY A 373 -4.26 -25.59 51.24
C GLY A 373 -3.58 -24.44 52.00
N PHE A 374 -2.47 -23.86 51.51
CA PHE A 374 -1.85 -22.68 52.15
C PHE A 374 -2.55 -21.35 51.81
N LEU A 375 -3.09 -21.22 50.60
CA LEU A 375 -3.77 -20.00 50.15
C LEU A 375 -5.30 -20.18 50.25
N PRO A 376 -6.06 -19.21 50.81
CA PRO A 376 -7.51 -19.23 50.83
C PRO A 376 -8.11 -18.98 49.44
N ASP A 377 -9.35 -19.44 49.24
CA ASP A 377 -10.11 -19.29 47.98
C ASP A 377 -10.25 -17.82 47.54
N GLU A 378 -10.27 -16.89 48.51
CA GLU A 378 -10.24 -15.44 48.29
C GLU A 378 -9.00 -14.84 48.98
N LEU A 379 -8.19 -14.12 48.21
CA LEU A 379 -6.96 -13.48 48.68
C LEU A 379 -7.18 -11.97 48.82
N LEU A 380 -6.61 -11.40 49.89
CA LEU A 380 -6.44 -9.95 49.98
C LEU A 380 -5.43 -9.52 48.91
N ALA A 381 -5.83 -8.59 48.05
CA ALA A 381 -5.08 -8.17 46.89
C ALA A 381 -4.99 -6.65 46.76
N VAL A 382 -3.84 -6.16 46.30
CA VAL A 382 -3.67 -4.78 45.84
C VAL A 382 -3.79 -4.78 44.33
N THR A 383 -4.83 -4.14 43.82
CA THR A 383 -5.17 -4.07 42.40
C THR A 383 -4.99 -2.64 41.89
N SER A 384 -4.34 -2.50 40.74
CA SER A 384 -4.28 -1.27 39.96
C SER A 384 -5.45 -1.22 38.98
N TYR A 385 -6.20 -0.12 39.01
CA TYR A 385 -7.23 0.19 38.03
C TYR A 385 -6.79 1.34 37.12
N GLY A 386 -6.70 1.06 35.82
CA GLY A 386 -6.43 2.04 34.76
C GLY A 386 -7.63 2.93 34.43
N ARG A 387 -7.40 4.07 33.77
CA ARG A 387 -8.48 5.00 33.33
C ARG A 387 -9.39 4.39 32.25
N ASP A 388 -8.93 3.35 31.58
CA ASP A 388 -9.66 2.52 30.63
C ASP A 388 -10.48 1.41 31.31
N GLY A 389 -10.39 1.30 32.63
CA GLY A 389 -11.12 0.31 33.42
C GLY A 389 -10.47 -1.08 33.45
N GLY A 390 -9.22 -1.21 32.97
CA GLY A 390 -8.41 -2.42 33.13
C GLY A 390 -7.96 -2.61 34.57
N ALA A 391 -8.01 -3.84 35.07
CA ALA A 391 -7.67 -4.19 36.45
C ALA A 391 -6.50 -5.18 36.49
N GLU A 392 -5.41 -4.82 37.16
CA GLU A 392 -4.21 -5.65 37.30
C GLU A 392 -3.89 -5.90 38.78
N VAL A 393 -3.80 -7.17 39.19
CA VAL A 393 -3.44 -7.55 40.56
C VAL A 393 -1.93 -7.47 40.72
N LEU A 394 -1.47 -6.53 41.54
CA LEU A 394 -0.04 -6.26 41.72
C LEU A 394 0.57 -6.96 42.93
N ALA A 395 -0.22 -7.23 43.96
CA ALA A 395 0.25 -7.91 45.16
C ALA A 395 -0.86 -8.77 45.77
N LYS A 396 -0.50 -9.94 46.29
CA LYS A 396 -1.43 -10.87 46.96
C LYS A 396 -0.87 -11.28 48.31
N PHE A 397 -1.78 -11.44 49.27
CA PHE A 397 -1.45 -11.86 50.63
C PHE A 397 -2.14 -13.20 50.95
N PRO A 398 -1.43 -14.13 51.61
CA PRO A 398 -1.89 -15.48 51.90
C PRO A 398 -2.92 -15.54 53.04
N ASP A 399 -3.04 -14.49 53.85
CA ASP A 399 -3.98 -14.43 54.97
C ASP A 399 -4.48 -13.01 55.24
N GLU A 400 -5.53 -12.89 56.06
CA GLU A 400 -6.05 -11.62 56.59
C GLU A 400 -5.47 -11.30 57.98
N GLY A 401 -4.19 -11.64 58.20
CA GLY A 401 -3.51 -11.32 59.44
C GLY A 401 -3.32 -9.81 59.63
N PRO A 402 -3.11 -9.32 60.87
CA PRO A 402 -2.80 -7.90 61.13
C PRO A 402 -1.61 -7.36 60.34
N LEU A 403 -0.63 -8.24 60.06
CA LEU A 403 0.53 -7.94 59.21
C LEU A 403 0.13 -7.75 57.74
N SER A 404 -0.62 -8.70 57.18
CA SER A 404 -1.09 -8.64 55.79
C SER A 404 -1.97 -7.42 55.54
N GLU A 405 -2.87 -7.09 56.45
CA GLU A 405 -3.65 -5.85 56.38
C GLU A 405 -2.80 -4.58 56.45
N ALA A 406 -1.83 -4.53 57.36
CA ALA A 406 -0.95 -3.36 57.52
C ALA A 406 -0.08 -3.14 56.28
N LEU A 407 0.46 -4.23 55.72
CA LEU A 407 1.25 -4.19 54.49
C LEU A 407 0.39 -3.84 53.27
N ALA A 408 -0.80 -4.41 53.13
CA ALA A 408 -1.66 -4.10 52.01
C ALA A 408 -2.08 -2.63 52.01
N LYS A 409 -2.42 -2.06 53.18
CA LYS A 409 -2.68 -0.62 53.36
C LYS A 409 -1.44 0.25 53.08
N HIS A 410 -0.25 -0.24 53.40
CA HIS A 410 1.00 0.47 53.08
C HIS A 410 1.26 0.47 51.57
N LEU A 411 1.10 -0.69 50.90
CA LEU A 411 1.34 -0.83 49.46
C LEU A 411 0.39 0.01 48.60
N THR A 412 -0.88 0.20 48.99
CA THR A 412 -1.81 1.09 48.27
C THR A 412 -1.36 2.56 48.26
N HIS A 413 -0.49 2.95 49.20
CA HIS A 413 0.07 4.30 49.30
C HIS A 413 1.58 4.34 49.02
N SER A 414 2.17 3.22 48.59
CA SER A 414 3.62 3.12 48.41
C SER A 414 4.05 3.90 47.16
N PRO A 415 5.05 4.78 47.26
CA PRO A 415 5.61 5.47 46.10
C PRO A 415 6.27 4.50 45.12
N VAL A 416 6.79 3.36 45.62
CA VAL A 416 7.39 2.30 44.79
C VAL A 416 6.32 1.66 43.91
N MET A 417 5.16 1.32 44.48
CA MET A 417 4.03 0.75 43.74
C MET A 417 3.45 1.74 42.72
N ALA A 418 3.31 3.01 43.10
CA ALA A 418 2.81 4.04 42.21
C ALA A 418 3.74 4.29 41.01
N ALA A 419 5.06 4.28 41.23
CA ALA A 419 6.04 4.40 40.15
C ALA A 419 5.99 3.21 39.19
N TYR A 420 5.91 1.98 39.73
CA TYR A 420 5.80 0.77 38.93
C TYR A 420 4.56 0.76 38.02
N VAL A 421 3.40 1.16 38.55
CA VAL A 421 2.16 1.25 37.75
C VAL A 421 2.28 2.25 36.59
N GLU A 422 2.92 3.39 36.83
CA GLU A 422 3.12 4.38 35.78
C GLU A 422 4.15 3.93 34.74
N GLU A 423 5.20 3.20 35.14
CA GLU A 423 6.17 2.57 34.23
C GLU A 423 5.50 1.52 33.33
N GLU A 424 4.69 0.61 33.89
CA GLU A 424 3.96 -0.39 33.11
C GLU A 424 2.90 0.24 32.20
N ARG A 425 2.24 1.32 32.66
CA ARG A 425 1.34 2.10 31.81
C ARG A 425 2.07 2.71 30.62
N GLN A 426 3.22 3.34 30.84
CA GLN A 426 4.01 3.93 29.75
C GLN A 426 4.48 2.88 28.75
N ARG A 427 4.85 1.68 29.24
CA ARG A 427 5.18 0.53 28.39
C ARG A 427 3.99 0.05 27.58
N SER A 428 2.80 -0.02 28.17
CA SER A 428 1.56 -0.39 27.49
C SER A 428 1.12 0.64 26.44
N ASP A 429 1.15 1.93 26.80
CA ASP A 429 0.85 3.06 25.90
C ASP A 429 1.81 3.07 24.70
N PHE A 430 3.10 2.83 24.97
CA PHE A 430 4.12 2.72 23.94
C PHE A 430 3.90 1.50 23.04
N ALA A 431 3.55 0.33 23.59
CA ALA A 431 3.26 -0.87 22.80
C ALA A 431 2.00 -0.71 21.93
N SER A 432 1.04 0.10 22.37
CA SER A 432 -0.23 0.32 21.66
C SER A 432 -0.11 1.30 20.50
N ASP A 433 0.65 2.39 20.66
CA ASP A 433 0.91 3.37 19.61
C ASP A 433 2.32 3.97 19.72
N PRO A 434 3.34 3.27 19.19
CA PRO A 434 4.73 3.70 19.27
C PRO A 434 4.97 5.08 18.63
N ALA A 435 4.24 5.43 17.57
CA ALA A 435 4.39 6.70 16.87
C ALA A 435 3.93 7.89 17.72
N ARG A 436 2.78 7.75 18.37
CA ARG A 436 2.25 8.75 19.29
C ARG A 436 3.11 8.87 20.54
N ALA A 437 3.60 7.75 21.08
CA ALA A 437 4.45 7.74 22.27
C ALA A 437 5.80 8.44 22.02
N ILE A 438 6.47 8.16 20.89
CA ILE A 438 7.70 8.86 20.50
C ILE A 438 7.45 10.36 20.32
N SER A 439 6.34 10.74 19.67
CA SER A 439 5.99 12.15 19.45
C SER A 439 5.73 12.90 20.77
N LEU A 440 5.04 12.27 21.72
CA LEU A 440 4.80 12.83 23.06
C LEU A 440 6.09 12.97 23.85
N TRP A 441 6.96 11.96 23.81
CA TRP A 441 8.26 11.99 24.46
C TRP A 441 9.16 13.10 23.91
N VAL A 442 9.21 13.30 22.58
CA VAL A 442 9.93 14.41 21.95
C VAL A 442 9.40 15.76 22.41
N ALA A 443 8.07 15.92 22.46
CA ALA A 443 7.43 17.16 22.89
C ALA A 443 7.73 17.49 24.36
N GLN A 444 7.65 16.50 25.25
CA GLN A 444 7.96 16.65 26.68
C GLN A 444 9.44 16.94 26.91
N SER A 445 10.33 16.21 26.23
CA SER A 445 11.78 16.40 26.33
C SER A 445 12.21 17.76 25.78
N THR A 446 11.61 18.22 24.68
CA THR A 446 11.83 19.57 24.13
C THR A 446 11.43 20.65 25.15
N ALA A 447 10.26 20.50 25.79
CA ALA A 447 9.81 21.44 26.82
C ALA A 447 10.71 21.46 28.07
N GLN A 448 11.44 20.38 28.35
CA GLN A 448 12.46 20.34 29.40
C GLN A 448 13.77 21.00 28.94
N ILE A 449 14.20 20.74 27.71
CA ILE A 449 15.39 21.37 27.11
C ILE A 449 15.23 22.89 27.00
N ASP A 450 14.02 23.38 26.70
CA ASP A 450 13.73 24.82 26.62
C ASP A 450 13.93 25.56 27.95
N ARG A 451 13.97 24.83 29.09
CA ARG A 451 14.24 25.38 30.42
C ARG A 451 15.73 25.46 30.75
N LEU A 452 16.60 24.89 29.92
CA LEU A 452 18.05 24.89 30.10
C LEU A 452 18.71 26.16 29.51
N PRO A 453 19.93 26.52 29.95
CA PRO A 453 20.74 27.57 29.34
C PRO A 453 20.98 27.36 27.83
N ALA A 454 20.94 28.43 27.04
CA ALA A 454 20.96 28.37 25.58
C ALA A 454 22.19 27.67 24.97
N ASP A 455 23.33 27.70 25.68
CA ASP A 455 24.58 27.02 25.31
C ASP A 455 24.51 25.49 25.42
N GLN A 456 23.52 24.94 26.13
CA GLN A 456 23.32 23.49 26.31
C GLN A 456 22.14 22.95 25.49
N GLN A 457 21.30 23.81 24.91
CA GLN A 457 20.09 23.39 24.20
C GLN A 457 20.38 22.76 22.83
N GLY A 458 21.38 23.25 22.09
CA GLY A 458 21.64 22.83 20.72
C GLY A 458 22.07 21.36 20.61
N ASP A 459 23.01 20.95 21.46
CA ASP A 459 23.54 19.60 21.48
C ASP A 459 22.48 18.60 21.95
N LEU A 460 21.74 18.93 23.03
CA LEU A 460 20.65 18.09 23.55
C LEU A 460 19.48 17.95 22.57
N ARG A 461 19.15 18.98 21.79
CA ARG A 461 18.13 18.87 20.73
C ARG A 461 18.59 17.93 19.61
N SER A 462 19.88 17.98 19.27
CA SER A 462 20.46 17.13 18.23
C SER A 462 20.48 15.66 18.65
N GLU A 463 20.84 15.38 19.91
CA GLU A 463 20.76 14.04 20.48
C GLU A 463 19.31 13.54 20.59
N LEU A 464 18.39 14.38 21.08
CA LEU A 464 16.96 14.04 21.16
C LEU A 464 16.39 13.65 19.79
N GLN A 465 16.74 14.40 18.74
CA GLN A 465 16.32 14.10 17.37
C GLN A 465 16.98 12.83 16.83
N GLY A 466 18.24 12.56 17.17
CA GLY A 466 18.93 11.32 16.82
C GLY A 466 18.25 10.10 17.43
N ILE A 467 17.96 10.13 18.73
CA ILE A 467 17.28 9.05 19.45
C ILE A 467 15.85 8.85 18.91
N ALA A 468 15.12 9.93 18.66
CA ALA A 468 13.76 9.84 18.11
C ALA A 468 13.76 9.20 16.71
N LYS A 469 14.78 9.50 15.90
CA LYS A 469 14.96 8.92 14.56
C LYS A 469 15.33 7.44 14.64
N GLU A 470 16.32 7.07 15.45
CA GLU A 470 16.71 5.67 15.66
C GLU A 470 15.55 4.83 16.22
N ALA A 471 14.76 5.39 17.14
CA ALA A 471 13.55 4.75 17.64
C ALA A 471 12.51 4.58 16.51
N ALA A 472 12.25 5.63 15.72
CA ALA A 472 11.32 5.53 14.59
C ALA A 472 11.75 4.49 13.56
N GLU A 473 13.05 4.39 13.26
CA GLU A 473 13.63 3.36 12.39
C GLU A 473 13.45 1.96 12.97
N ALA A 474 13.73 1.75 14.25
CA ALA A 474 13.61 0.46 14.92
C ALA A 474 12.17 -0.08 14.95
N PHE A 475 11.18 0.81 14.99
CA PHE A 475 9.76 0.45 14.97
C PHE A 475 9.11 0.54 13.58
N GLY A 476 9.89 0.78 12.51
CA GLY A 476 9.38 0.88 11.14
C GLY A 476 8.43 2.07 10.92
N LEU A 477 8.52 3.09 11.77
CA LEU A 477 7.74 4.33 11.73
C LEU A 477 8.38 5.41 10.86
N ASP A 478 9.58 5.14 10.37
CA ASP A 478 10.23 5.97 9.38
C ASP A 478 9.34 6.03 8.15
N ARG A 479 8.83 7.23 7.82
CA ARG A 479 8.14 7.49 6.55
C ARG A 479 9.16 7.24 5.45
N GLY A 480 9.14 6.01 4.95
CA GLY A 480 10.21 5.47 4.13
C GLY A 480 10.34 6.13 2.76
N PRO A 481 11.40 5.78 2.01
CA PRO A 481 11.61 6.17 0.61
C PRO A 481 10.46 5.79 -0.34
N THR A 482 9.49 4.98 0.08
CA THR A 482 8.28 4.67 -0.69
C THR A 482 7.39 5.88 -0.99
N GLU A 483 7.41 6.96 -0.19
CA GLU A 483 6.75 8.24 -0.56
C GLU A 483 7.58 9.06 -1.56
N ARG A 484 8.90 8.80 -1.69
CA ARG A 484 9.78 9.45 -2.69
C ARG A 484 9.73 8.79 -4.06
N GLU A 485 9.16 7.58 -4.15
CA GLU A 485 9.09 6.76 -5.36
C GLU A 485 7.73 6.82 -6.07
N ASN A 486 6.70 7.41 -5.47
CA ASN A 486 5.41 7.55 -6.15
C ASN A 486 5.56 8.52 -7.33
N PRO A 487 5.23 8.06 -8.56
CA PRO A 487 5.39 8.88 -9.75
C PRO A 487 4.45 10.09 -9.70
N PRO A 488 4.79 11.19 -10.39
CA PRO A 488 3.88 12.31 -10.56
C PRO A 488 2.53 11.85 -11.15
N ARG A 489 1.45 12.40 -10.62
CA ARG A 489 0.07 12.09 -10.95
C ARG A 489 -0.43 12.78 -12.21
N SER A 490 -0.10 14.05 -12.40
CA SER A 490 -0.61 14.80 -13.54
C SER A 490 0.22 14.55 -14.79
N THR A 491 -0.46 14.36 -15.93
CA THR A 491 0.21 14.31 -17.24
C THR A 491 1.08 15.54 -17.48
N LEU A 492 0.69 16.72 -16.97
CA LEU A 492 1.49 17.93 -17.09
C LEU A 492 2.83 17.81 -16.35
N TYR A 493 2.82 17.48 -15.06
CA TYR A 493 4.06 17.46 -14.28
C TYR A 493 4.81 16.14 -14.34
N SER A 494 4.21 15.06 -14.86
CA SER A 494 4.93 13.85 -15.29
C SER A 494 5.64 14.04 -16.64
N THR A 495 5.53 15.23 -17.26
CA THR A 495 6.09 15.54 -18.57
C THR A 495 7.34 16.41 -18.44
N SER A 496 8.41 16.02 -19.14
CA SER A 496 9.54 16.90 -19.44
C SER A 496 9.59 17.23 -20.94
N ILE A 497 9.88 18.48 -21.26
CA ILE A 497 9.89 19.04 -22.61
C ILE A 497 11.28 19.64 -22.86
N SER A 498 12.06 18.94 -23.67
CA SER A 498 13.34 19.44 -24.18
C SER A 498 13.18 20.09 -25.56
N ALA A 499 14.26 20.63 -26.11
CA ALA A 499 14.25 21.20 -27.46
C ALA A 499 13.95 20.16 -28.56
N THR A 500 14.24 18.89 -28.32
CA THR A 500 14.21 17.82 -29.34
C THR A 500 13.31 16.65 -28.97
N ALA A 501 12.86 16.53 -27.72
CA ALA A 501 12.03 15.43 -27.26
C ALA A 501 11.11 15.82 -26.10
N LEU A 502 9.98 15.13 -26.04
CA LEU A 502 8.96 15.14 -25.00
C LEU A 502 9.03 13.80 -24.26
N VAL A 503 9.22 13.80 -22.94
CA VAL A 503 9.17 12.59 -22.12
C VAL A 503 7.93 12.65 -21.24
N VAL A 504 7.05 11.65 -21.32
CA VAL A 504 5.85 11.57 -20.46
C VAL A 504 5.87 10.26 -19.69
N GLY A 505 6.00 10.32 -18.36
CA GLY A 505 6.01 9.12 -17.51
C GLY A 505 7.12 8.11 -17.85
N GLY A 506 8.22 8.58 -18.45
CA GLY A 506 9.35 7.75 -18.91
C GLY A 506 9.36 7.44 -20.40
N ASP A 507 8.26 7.67 -21.14
CA ASP A 507 8.20 7.44 -22.59
C ASP A 507 8.70 8.68 -23.36
N GLU A 508 9.85 8.54 -24.04
CA GLU A 508 10.42 9.59 -24.88
C GLU A 508 9.80 9.61 -26.29
N THR A 509 9.36 10.80 -26.73
CA THR A 509 8.83 11.07 -28.06
C THR A 509 9.63 12.21 -28.69
N ALA A 510 10.27 11.98 -29.84
CA ALA A 510 11.13 12.98 -30.48
C ALA A 510 10.31 14.00 -31.30
N PHE A 511 10.50 15.29 -31.03
CA PHE A 511 9.82 16.37 -31.76
C PHE A 511 10.30 16.49 -33.21
N GLN A 512 9.37 16.53 -34.15
CA GLN A 512 9.65 16.97 -35.53
C GLN A 512 9.62 18.51 -35.66
N ASN A 513 10.58 19.08 -36.42
CA ASN A 513 10.58 20.45 -36.96
C ASN A 513 9.83 21.53 -36.14
N GLY A 514 10.38 21.94 -35.00
CA GLY A 514 9.84 23.08 -34.21
C GLY A 514 8.58 22.79 -33.40
N GLY A 515 8.13 21.52 -33.32
CA GLY A 515 6.98 21.10 -32.51
C GLY A 515 7.09 21.46 -31.03
N ALA A 516 8.29 21.40 -30.46
CA ALA A 516 8.56 21.84 -29.09
C ALA A 516 8.16 23.31 -28.87
N ASN A 517 8.49 24.19 -29.82
CA ASN A 517 8.20 25.63 -29.70
C ASN A 517 6.69 25.92 -29.79
N ILE A 518 5.98 25.15 -30.61
CA ILE A 518 4.52 25.27 -30.75
C ILE A 518 3.85 24.82 -29.45
N LEU A 519 4.22 23.65 -28.92
CA LEU A 519 3.71 23.14 -27.66
C LEU A 519 3.99 24.12 -26.50
N TRP A 520 5.21 24.67 -26.43
CA TRP A 520 5.58 25.67 -25.43
C TRP A 520 4.76 26.95 -25.52
N ALA A 521 4.51 27.44 -26.74
CA ALA A 521 3.70 28.62 -26.98
C ALA A 521 2.25 28.41 -26.52
N ASP A 522 1.68 27.25 -26.85
CA ASP A 522 0.30 26.90 -26.48
C ASP A 522 0.15 26.69 -24.97
N LEU A 523 1.08 25.96 -24.33
CA LEU A 523 1.10 25.79 -22.87
C LEU A 523 1.25 27.13 -22.14
N SER A 524 2.16 27.99 -22.60
CA SER A 524 2.37 29.32 -22.03
C SER A 524 1.15 30.22 -22.16
N LEU A 525 0.46 30.18 -23.30
CA LEU A 525 -0.77 30.94 -23.51
C LEU A 525 -1.87 30.48 -22.54
N ASN A 526 -2.09 29.17 -22.42
CA ASN A 526 -3.12 28.62 -21.54
C ASN A 526 -2.80 28.88 -20.06
N ALA A 527 -1.53 28.81 -19.65
CA ALA A 527 -1.11 29.14 -18.29
C ALA A 527 -1.43 30.59 -17.93
N ARG A 528 -1.12 31.53 -18.82
CA ARG A 528 -1.41 32.96 -18.62
C ARG A 528 -2.90 33.25 -18.53
N LEU A 529 -3.73 32.55 -19.33
CA LEU A 529 -5.19 32.68 -19.28
C LEU A 529 -5.75 32.15 -17.94
N ALA A 530 -5.17 31.06 -17.43
CA ALA A 530 -5.53 30.49 -16.14
C ALA A 530 -5.06 31.37 -14.97
N GLY A 531 -3.98 32.15 -15.15
CA GLY A 531 -3.39 33.01 -14.13
C GLY A 531 -2.14 32.44 -13.48
N ILE A 532 -1.54 31.42 -14.10
CA ILE A 532 -0.29 30.77 -13.68
C ILE A 532 0.88 31.47 -14.39
N ASP A 533 2.00 31.62 -13.68
CA ASP A 533 3.23 32.19 -14.24
C ASP A 533 3.83 31.25 -15.30
N SER A 534 3.91 31.74 -16.55
CA SER A 534 4.41 30.95 -17.68
C SER A 534 5.91 30.64 -17.61
N GLU A 535 6.73 31.53 -17.04
CA GLU A 535 8.18 31.28 -16.92
C GLU A 535 8.47 30.24 -15.86
N LYS A 536 7.72 30.29 -14.75
CA LYS A 536 7.76 29.30 -13.68
C LYS A 536 7.30 27.92 -14.17
N LEU A 537 6.21 27.88 -14.94
CA LEU A 537 5.76 26.65 -15.59
C LEU A 537 6.83 26.10 -16.53
N GLN A 538 7.48 26.97 -17.31
CA GLN A 538 8.51 26.55 -18.26
C GLN A 538 9.68 25.84 -17.56
N LYS A 539 10.21 26.44 -16.50
CA LYS A 539 11.30 25.82 -15.72
C LYS A 539 10.93 24.45 -15.13
N ARG A 540 9.67 24.26 -14.74
CA ARG A 540 9.18 22.99 -14.19
C ARG A 540 9.09 21.89 -15.25
N LEU A 541 8.60 22.20 -16.44
CA LEU A 541 8.50 21.20 -17.51
C LEU A 541 9.81 20.98 -18.25
N GLU A 542 10.88 21.73 -17.99
CA GLU A 542 12.22 21.36 -18.48
C GLU A 542 12.69 20.02 -17.88
N THR A 543 12.35 19.76 -16.62
CA THR A 543 12.74 18.53 -15.91
C THR A 543 11.58 17.58 -15.64
N GLY A 544 10.35 18.09 -15.56
CA GLY A 544 9.23 17.36 -14.96
C GLY A 544 9.39 17.27 -13.43
N ALA A 545 8.31 16.92 -12.74
CA ALA A 545 8.36 16.63 -11.31
C ALA A 545 9.05 15.27 -11.11
N THR A 546 9.91 15.19 -10.10
CA THR A 546 10.66 13.98 -9.78
C THR A 546 9.77 12.93 -9.11
N ASN A 547 8.76 13.38 -8.35
CA ASN A 547 7.81 12.53 -7.63
C ASN A 547 6.51 13.29 -7.29
N ALA A 548 5.51 12.57 -6.79
CA ALA A 548 4.21 13.13 -6.40
C ALA A 548 4.30 14.25 -5.34
N HIS A 549 5.33 14.24 -4.49
CA HIS A 549 5.53 15.27 -3.47
C HIS A 549 5.98 16.61 -4.08
N GLU A 550 6.94 16.57 -5.00
CA GLU A 550 7.39 17.76 -5.72
C GLU A 550 6.25 18.37 -6.55
N GLU A 551 5.47 17.53 -7.23
CA GLU A 551 4.27 17.97 -7.94
C GLU A 551 3.28 18.69 -7.02
N GLU A 552 3.02 18.16 -5.83
CA GLU A 552 2.04 18.75 -4.93
C GLU A 552 2.44 20.16 -4.46
N SER A 553 3.73 20.37 -4.19
CA SER A 553 4.30 21.70 -3.94
C SER A 553 4.04 22.65 -5.11
N TRP A 554 4.19 22.17 -6.34
CA TRP A 554 3.95 22.96 -7.54
C TRP A 554 2.47 23.30 -7.72
N VAL A 555 1.56 22.35 -7.48
CA VAL A 555 0.10 22.55 -7.54
C VAL A 555 -0.37 23.57 -6.51
N LYS A 556 0.09 23.48 -5.25
CA LYS A 556 -0.21 24.47 -4.19
C LYS A 556 0.20 25.88 -4.64
N SER A 557 1.36 25.98 -5.27
CA SER A 557 1.88 27.24 -5.79
C SER A 557 1.04 27.80 -6.93
N ASP A 558 0.51 26.95 -7.82
CA ASP A 558 -0.34 27.37 -8.93
C ASP A 558 -1.72 27.84 -8.46
N ILE A 559 -2.32 27.15 -7.48
CA ILE A 559 -3.58 27.57 -6.85
C ILE A 559 -3.44 28.96 -6.23
N ALA A 560 -2.31 29.23 -5.58
CA ALA A 560 -2.02 30.55 -5.01
C ALA A 560 -1.89 31.64 -6.10
N ASP A 561 -1.20 31.34 -7.22
CA ASP A 561 -1.05 32.27 -8.35
C ASP A 561 -2.41 32.60 -9.00
N VAL A 562 -3.23 31.56 -9.24
CA VAL A 562 -4.58 31.71 -9.79
C VAL A 562 -5.47 32.51 -8.86
N ALA A 563 -5.47 32.20 -7.56
CA ALA A 563 -6.27 32.93 -6.58
C ALA A 563 -5.89 34.41 -6.53
N LYS A 564 -4.59 34.71 -6.51
CA LYS A 564 -4.06 36.08 -6.55
C LYS A 564 -4.47 36.81 -7.84
N ARG A 565 -4.41 36.15 -9.00
CA ARG A 565 -4.72 36.75 -10.30
C ARG A 565 -6.20 37.07 -10.46
N HIS A 566 -7.09 36.18 -10.00
CA HIS A 566 -8.54 36.31 -10.16
C HIS A 566 -9.24 36.91 -8.95
N GLY A 567 -8.50 37.26 -7.89
CA GLY A 567 -9.04 37.86 -6.67
C GLY A 567 -9.87 36.88 -5.84
N PHE A 568 -9.56 35.59 -5.89
CA PHE A 568 -10.24 34.60 -5.07
C PHE A 568 -9.70 34.61 -3.64
N ASP A 569 -10.62 34.72 -2.67
CA ASP A 569 -10.27 34.64 -1.26
C ASP A 569 -10.10 33.18 -0.85
N LEU A 570 -8.85 32.74 -0.67
CA LEU A 570 -8.50 31.41 -0.19
C LEU A 570 -8.91 31.19 1.28
N GLY A 571 -9.24 32.23 2.03
CA GLY A 571 -9.88 32.12 3.35
C GLY A 571 -11.32 31.57 3.26
N SER A 572 -11.99 31.74 2.12
CA SER A 572 -13.35 31.25 1.88
C SER A 572 -13.38 29.91 1.13
N ALA A 573 -14.29 29.02 1.50
CA ALA A 573 -14.53 27.76 0.78
C ALA A 573 -14.81 27.97 -0.71
N GLN A 574 -15.63 28.97 -1.03
CA GLN A 574 -15.97 29.33 -2.41
C GLN A 574 -14.74 29.78 -3.22
N GLY A 575 -13.89 30.63 -2.64
CA GLY A 575 -12.67 31.10 -3.30
C GLY A 575 -11.65 29.98 -3.52
N ARG A 576 -11.52 29.06 -2.56
CA ARG A 576 -10.69 27.86 -2.71
C ARG A 576 -11.16 26.96 -3.86
N ASN A 577 -12.46 26.66 -3.91
CA ASN A 577 -13.05 25.83 -4.96
C ASN A 577 -12.92 26.47 -6.35
N ALA A 578 -13.11 27.79 -6.45
CA ALA A 578 -12.95 28.52 -7.71
C ALA A 578 -11.48 28.58 -8.20
N ALA A 579 -10.53 28.70 -7.27
CA ALA A 579 -9.10 28.66 -7.59
C ALA A 579 -8.68 27.27 -8.09
N ALA A 580 -9.05 26.21 -7.37
CA ALA A 580 -8.78 24.84 -7.76
C ALA A 580 -9.38 24.51 -9.14
N GLU A 581 -10.63 24.90 -9.39
CA GLU A 581 -11.30 24.67 -10.68
C GLU A 581 -10.56 25.31 -11.87
N LYS A 582 -10.03 26.54 -11.71
CA LYS A 582 -9.27 27.19 -12.77
C LYS A 582 -7.93 26.49 -13.03
N VAL A 583 -7.27 26.00 -11.99
CA VAL A 583 -6.02 25.22 -12.12
C VAL A 583 -6.31 23.87 -12.79
N ASP A 584 -7.37 23.18 -12.38
CA ASP A 584 -7.76 21.88 -12.96
C ASP A 584 -8.06 22.01 -14.45
N ARG A 585 -8.86 23.00 -14.87
CA ARG A 585 -9.15 23.23 -16.30
C ARG A 585 -7.88 23.51 -17.12
N PHE A 586 -6.91 24.20 -16.53
CA PHE A 586 -5.63 24.42 -17.17
C PHE A 586 -4.86 23.11 -17.34
N TYR A 587 -4.78 22.28 -16.30
CA TYR A 587 -4.10 20.99 -16.35
C TYR A 587 -4.76 20.04 -17.35
N GLU A 588 -6.10 20.03 -17.45
CA GLU A 588 -6.83 19.28 -18.48
C GLU A 588 -6.42 19.75 -19.88
N ARG A 589 -6.46 21.07 -20.11
CA ARG A 589 -6.10 21.63 -21.42
C ARG A 589 -4.64 21.37 -21.78
N ALA A 590 -3.75 21.40 -20.79
CA ALA A 590 -2.35 21.09 -20.97
C ALA A 590 -2.12 19.62 -21.31
N ALA A 591 -2.82 18.69 -20.64
CA ALA A 591 -2.79 17.26 -20.95
C ALA A 591 -3.28 16.98 -22.39
N GLU A 592 -4.35 17.64 -22.83
CA GLU A 592 -4.84 17.55 -24.22
C GLU A 592 -3.79 18.03 -25.24
N LEU A 593 -3.08 19.13 -24.95
CA LEU A 593 -2.03 19.67 -25.82
C LEU A 593 -0.81 18.75 -25.89
N ILE A 594 -0.37 18.23 -24.74
CA ILE A 594 0.73 17.25 -24.64
C ILE A 594 0.35 15.98 -25.41
N GLN A 595 -0.87 15.47 -25.22
CA GLN A 595 -1.34 14.29 -25.94
C GLN A 595 -1.50 14.56 -27.43
N SER A 596 -1.93 15.76 -27.84
CA SER A 596 -2.01 16.14 -29.25
C SER A 596 -0.62 16.19 -29.88
N ALA A 597 0.38 16.72 -29.17
CA ALA A 597 1.77 16.68 -29.59
C ALA A 597 2.27 15.24 -29.76
N ARG A 598 1.91 14.32 -28.83
CA ARG A 598 2.19 12.88 -28.96
C ARG A 598 1.42 12.21 -30.10
N SER A 599 0.17 12.61 -30.36
CA SER A 599 -0.73 11.94 -31.32
C SER A 599 -0.50 12.41 -32.76
N ILE A 600 0.06 13.60 -32.95
CA ILE A 600 0.68 14.00 -34.22
C ILE A 600 1.87 13.06 -34.55
N GLU A 601 2.37 12.33 -33.55
CA GLU A 601 3.51 11.42 -33.57
C GLU A 601 3.14 9.97 -33.20
N VAL A 602 1.98 9.45 -33.63
CA VAL A 602 1.90 7.99 -33.90
C VAL A 602 2.40 7.77 -35.33
N PRO A 603 3.69 7.50 -35.56
CA PRO A 603 4.03 6.76 -36.76
C PRO A 603 3.27 5.44 -36.66
N ARG A 604 2.53 5.10 -37.72
CA ARG A 604 2.10 3.71 -37.94
C ARG A 604 3.27 2.81 -37.53
N GLY A 605 3.03 1.83 -36.66
CA GLY A 605 4.04 0.82 -36.34
C GLY A 605 4.65 0.24 -37.62
N PRO A 606 5.84 -0.39 -37.55
CA PRO A 606 6.46 -0.99 -38.72
C PRO A 606 5.40 -1.81 -39.44
N ASP A 607 5.22 -1.47 -40.70
CA ASP A 607 4.08 -1.94 -41.45
C ASP A 607 4.05 -3.48 -41.44
N PRO A 608 2.98 -4.13 -40.93
CA PRO A 608 2.97 -5.57 -40.69
C PRO A 608 3.36 -6.39 -41.92
N LEU A 609 3.00 -5.92 -43.13
CA LEU A 609 3.37 -6.57 -44.37
C LEU A 609 4.86 -6.42 -44.70
N VAL A 610 5.43 -5.24 -44.46
CA VAL A 610 6.86 -4.96 -44.69
C VAL A 610 7.73 -5.72 -43.67
N GLU A 611 7.25 -5.84 -42.43
CA GLU A 611 7.89 -6.65 -41.40
C GLU A 611 7.83 -8.14 -41.73
N ALA A 612 6.68 -8.64 -42.21
CA ALA A 612 6.54 -10.00 -42.70
C ALA A 612 7.52 -10.27 -43.87
N LEU A 613 7.58 -9.39 -44.87
CA LEU A 613 8.54 -9.48 -45.98
C LEU A 613 10.00 -9.51 -45.50
N GLY A 614 10.35 -8.65 -44.54
CA GLY A 614 11.68 -8.61 -43.93
C GLY A 614 12.01 -9.89 -43.16
N SER A 615 11.04 -10.47 -42.47
CA SER A 615 11.20 -11.73 -41.74
C SER A 615 11.38 -12.92 -42.69
N LEU A 616 10.58 -13.01 -43.76
CA LEU A 616 10.74 -14.03 -44.80
C LEU A 616 12.13 -13.93 -45.44
N ALA A 617 12.61 -12.73 -45.75
CA ALA A 617 13.95 -12.51 -46.31
C ALA A 617 15.07 -12.98 -45.36
N LYS A 618 14.95 -12.71 -44.05
CA LYS A 618 15.91 -13.16 -43.03
C LYS A 618 15.90 -14.70 -42.88
N VAL A 619 14.72 -15.32 -42.89
CA VAL A 619 14.60 -16.78 -42.83
C VAL A 619 15.19 -17.43 -44.08
N GLN A 620 14.88 -16.89 -45.28
CA GLN A 620 15.46 -17.37 -46.53
C GLN A 620 16.99 -17.27 -46.54
N ALA A 621 17.55 -16.16 -46.03
CA ALA A 621 18.99 -15.96 -45.96
C ALA A 621 19.69 -16.91 -44.97
N SER A 622 19.02 -17.30 -43.88
CA SER A 622 19.60 -18.16 -42.84
C SER A 622 19.35 -19.65 -43.04
N GLN A 623 18.21 -20.04 -43.61
CA GLN A 623 17.75 -21.43 -43.71
C GLN A 623 17.61 -21.93 -45.16
N GLY A 624 17.70 -21.03 -46.15
CA GLY A 624 17.66 -21.38 -47.58
C GLY A 624 16.26 -21.76 -48.12
N SER A 625 15.27 -21.89 -47.25
CA SER A 625 13.87 -22.12 -47.61
C SER A 625 12.95 -21.38 -46.65
N VAL A 626 11.74 -21.03 -47.12
CA VAL A 626 10.72 -20.34 -46.34
C VAL A 626 9.40 -21.06 -46.57
N ALA A 627 8.63 -21.30 -45.52
CA ALA A 627 7.29 -21.84 -45.60
C ALA A 627 6.38 -21.12 -44.59
N PHE A 628 5.12 -20.93 -44.95
CA PHE A 628 4.08 -20.49 -44.03
C PHE A 628 3.65 -21.68 -43.15
N ARG A 629 3.12 -21.42 -41.95
CA ARG A 629 2.69 -22.51 -41.05
C ARG A 629 1.50 -23.28 -41.62
N ASN A 630 0.67 -22.63 -42.43
CA ASN A 630 -0.48 -23.23 -43.08
C ASN A 630 -0.91 -22.42 -44.33
N GLU A 631 -1.81 -23.02 -45.09
CA GLU A 631 -2.29 -22.48 -46.37
C GLU A 631 -3.19 -21.25 -46.24
N ASN A 632 -3.82 -21.06 -45.07
CA ASN A 632 -4.65 -19.87 -44.82
C ASN A 632 -3.75 -18.63 -44.62
N GLN A 633 -2.65 -18.75 -43.87
CA GLN A 633 -1.67 -17.67 -43.72
C GLN A 633 -1.03 -17.29 -45.05
N ALA A 634 -0.72 -18.27 -45.90
CA ALA A 634 -0.21 -18.00 -47.24
C ALA A 634 -1.23 -17.26 -48.11
N ARG A 635 -2.53 -17.59 -47.98
CA ARG A 635 -3.62 -16.90 -48.69
C ARG A 635 -3.82 -15.47 -48.20
N ASP A 636 -3.85 -15.26 -46.89
CA ASP A 636 -4.05 -13.93 -46.29
C ASP A 636 -2.90 -13.00 -46.67
N PHE A 637 -1.65 -13.50 -46.59
CA PHE A 637 -0.48 -12.78 -47.08
C PHE A 637 -0.55 -12.45 -48.58
N ALA A 638 -1.05 -13.38 -49.40
CA ALA A 638 -1.20 -13.15 -50.84
C ALA A 638 -2.23 -12.06 -51.16
N GLU A 639 -3.35 -12.02 -50.43
CA GLU A 639 -4.37 -10.97 -50.59
C GLU A 639 -3.86 -9.60 -50.12
N GLU A 640 -3.14 -9.54 -49.00
CA GLU A 640 -2.55 -8.29 -48.50
C GLU A 640 -1.49 -7.72 -49.47
N MET A 641 -0.68 -8.59 -50.07
CA MET A 641 0.26 -8.19 -51.14
C MET A 641 -0.48 -7.61 -52.35
N LYS A 642 -1.58 -8.22 -52.80
CA LYS A 642 -2.37 -7.75 -53.94
C LYS A 642 -3.07 -6.42 -53.66
N GLU A 643 -3.60 -6.25 -52.45
CA GLU A 643 -4.29 -5.03 -52.04
C GLU A 643 -3.34 -3.84 -52.04
N ARG A 644 -2.11 -4.03 -51.58
CA ARG A 644 -1.14 -2.95 -51.42
C ARG A 644 -0.31 -2.64 -52.66
N TYR A 645 0.15 -3.67 -53.35
CA TYR A 645 1.11 -3.56 -54.46
C TYR A 645 0.48 -3.88 -55.83
N GLY A 646 -0.80 -4.23 -55.85
CA GLY A 646 -1.58 -4.53 -57.05
C GLY A 646 -1.73 -6.03 -57.33
N ALA A 647 -2.83 -6.39 -58.00
CA ALA A 647 -3.22 -7.78 -58.24
C ALA A 647 -2.17 -8.66 -58.97
N THR A 648 -1.20 -8.05 -59.66
CA THR A 648 -0.14 -8.76 -60.40
C THR A 648 1.16 -8.92 -59.62
N VAL A 649 1.30 -8.33 -58.42
CA VAL A 649 2.58 -8.22 -57.72
C VAL A 649 3.31 -9.55 -57.54
N LEU A 650 2.61 -10.63 -57.20
CA LEU A 650 3.23 -11.94 -56.99
C LEU A 650 3.75 -12.54 -58.32
N LYS A 651 3.05 -12.32 -59.44
CA LYS A 651 3.50 -12.71 -60.78
C LYS A 651 4.65 -11.84 -61.27
N ASP A 652 4.65 -10.57 -60.91
CA ASP A 652 5.74 -9.63 -61.21
C ASP A 652 7.02 -10.04 -60.45
N ILE A 653 6.89 -10.35 -59.17
CA ILE A 653 7.97 -10.90 -58.34
C ILE A 653 8.50 -12.20 -58.94
N ALA A 654 7.62 -13.15 -59.31
CA ALA A 654 8.01 -14.39 -59.99
C ALA A 654 8.66 -14.15 -61.36
N SER A 655 8.43 -12.98 -61.99
CA SER A 655 9.08 -12.56 -63.24
C SER A 655 10.43 -11.86 -63.02
N GLY A 656 10.81 -11.60 -61.77
CA GLY A 656 12.01 -10.85 -61.38
C GLY A 656 11.81 -9.33 -61.29
N ARG A 657 10.57 -8.86 -61.43
CA ARG A 657 10.19 -7.44 -61.31
C ARG A 657 9.83 -7.13 -59.87
N THR A 658 10.61 -6.27 -59.23
CA THR A 658 10.44 -5.90 -57.80
C THR A 658 10.07 -4.43 -57.60
N GLU A 659 9.80 -3.71 -58.69
CA GLU A 659 9.56 -2.27 -58.70
C GLU A 659 8.32 -1.89 -57.87
N ALA A 660 7.31 -2.75 -57.83
CA ALA A 660 6.11 -2.55 -57.03
C ALA A 660 6.42 -2.41 -55.52
N LEU A 661 7.45 -3.12 -55.03
CA LEU A 661 7.88 -3.06 -53.63
C LEU A 661 8.67 -1.77 -53.31
N ALA A 662 9.09 -1.00 -54.32
CA ALA A 662 9.88 0.22 -54.10
C ALA A 662 9.12 1.33 -53.36
N LYS A 663 7.78 1.25 -53.35
CA LYS A 663 6.90 2.13 -52.58
C LYS A 663 7.20 2.07 -51.08
N ASP A 664 7.51 0.88 -50.57
CA ASP A 664 7.69 0.63 -49.13
C ASP A 664 9.11 0.18 -48.78
N VAL A 665 9.88 -0.32 -49.75
CA VAL A 665 11.27 -0.78 -49.59
C VAL A 665 12.16 -0.12 -50.63
N PRO A 666 12.77 1.05 -50.32
CA PRO A 666 13.57 1.82 -51.28
C PRO A 666 14.86 1.12 -51.73
N ASP A 667 15.45 0.26 -50.89
CA ASP A 667 16.70 -0.44 -51.19
C ASP A 667 16.51 -1.57 -52.23
N PRO A 668 17.16 -1.51 -53.40
CA PRO A 668 17.04 -2.55 -54.44
C PRO A 668 17.54 -3.93 -54.01
N THR A 669 18.49 -4.01 -53.08
CA THR A 669 19.05 -5.29 -52.61
C THR A 669 18.08 -5.97 -51.64
N ALA A 670 17.50 -5.23 -50.70
CA ALA A 670 16.45 -5.70 -49.81
C ALA A 670 15.21 -6.18 -50.59
N ARG A 671 14.78 -5.44 -51.63
CA ARG A 671 13.69 -5.87 -52.51
C ARG A 671 13.96 -7.20 -53.19
N ALA A 672 15.19 -7.40 -53.67
CA ALA A 672 15.59 -8.65 -54.30
C ALA A 672 15.58 -9.81 -53.29
N ALA A 673 16.06 -9.59 -52.07
CA ALA A 673 16.05 -10.61 -51.01
C ALA A 673 14.61 -11.01 -50.60
N MET A 674 13.72 -10.04 -50.46
CA MET A 674 12.29 -10.27 -50.18
C MET A 674 11.60 -11.03 -51.32
N ALA A 675 11.89 -10.68 -52.58
CA ALA A 675 11.36 -11.36 -53.75
C ALA A 675 11.78 -12.84 -53.81
N VAL A 676 13.05 -13.14 -53.50
CA VAL A 676 13.55 -14.53 -53.42
C VAL A 676 12.82 -15.31 -52.32
N ALA A 677 12.57 -14.69 -51.17
CA ALA A 677 11.86 -15.34 -50.07
C ALA A 677 10.39 -15.65 -50.41
N VAL A 678 9.69 -14.73 -51.09
CA VAL A 678 8.30 -14.94 -51.56
C VAL A 678 8.23 -16.04 -52.60
N VAL A 679 9.17 -16.10 -53.54
CA VAL A 679 9.26 -17.19 -54.53
C VAL A 679 9.59 -18.53 -53.87
N SER A 680 10.46 -18.54 -52.87
CA SER A 680 10.78 -19.74 -52.09
C SER A 680 9.55 -20.30 -51.37
N ALA A 681 8.76 -19.44 -50.72
CA ALA A 681 7.51 -19.81 -50.06
C ALA A 681 6.43 -20.34 -51.03
N ALA A 682 6.41 -19.85 -52.27
CA ALA A 682 5.49 -20.31 -53.30
C ALA A 682 5.72 -21.75 -53.77
N LYS A 683 6.86 -22.37 -53.44
CA LYS A 683 7.12 -23.78 -53.75
C LYS A 683 6.27 -24.72 -52.90
N GLU A 684 6.03 -24.34 -51.63
CA GLU A 684 5.28 -25.13 -50.65
C GLU A 684 3.81 -24.70 -50.53
N HIS A 685 3.47 -23.48 -50.98
CA HIS A 685 2.13 -22.89 -50.79
C HIS A 685 1.49 -22.40 -52.10
N PRO A 686 0.65 -23.23 -52.76
CA PRO A 686 -0.07 -22.85 -53.97
C PRO A 686 -0.99 -21.62 -53.83
N SER A 687 -1.46 -21.29 -52.63
CA SER A 687 -2.34 -20.14 -52.36
C SER A 687 -1.67 -18.78 -52.54
N LEU A 688 -0.33 -18.76 -52.70
CA LEU A 688 0.39 -17.57 -53.16
C LEU A 688 0.14 -17.26 -54.65
N GLY A 689 -0.58 -18.11 -55.38
CA GLY A 689 -0.99 -17.85 -56.76
C GLY A 689 0.13 -18.01 -57.79
N ILE A 690 1.24 -18.63 -57.40
CA ILE A 690 2.35 -19.08 -58.24
C ILE A 690 2.45 -20.60 -58.06
N SER A 691 2.47 -21.37 -59.15
CA SER A 691 2.65 -22.82 -59.05
C SER A 691 4.09 -23.18 -58.67
N ALA A 692 4.31 -24.33 -58.04
CA ALA A 692 5.65 -24.81 -57.68
C ALA A 692 6.63 -24.82 -58.88
N HIS A 693 6.14 -25.21 -60.08
CA HIS A 693 6.92 -25.18 -61.31
C HIS A 693 7.28 -23.74 -61.75
N GLU A 694 6.37 -22.78 -61.60
CA GLU A 694 6.64 -21.36 -61.89
C GLU A 694 7.62 -20.75 -60.86
N ALA A 695 7.52 -21.15 -59.59
CA ALA A 695 8.42 -20.73 -58.52
C ALA A 695 9.85 -21.25 -58.74
N GLU A 696 10.02 -22.52 -59.12
CA GLU A 696 11.34 -23.08 -59.48
C GLU A 696 11.94 -22.37 -60.70
N ALA A 697 11.12 -22.09 -61.72
CA ALA A 697 11.56 -21.35 -62.89
C ALA A 697 11.94 -19.89 -62.54
N ALA A 698 11.27 -19.28 -61.56
CA ALA A 698 11.58 -17.95 -61.05
C ALA A 698 12.88 -17.93 -60.25
N GLU A 699 13.09 -18.90 -59.37
CA GLU A 699 14.31 -19.04 -58.56
C GLU A 699 15.56 -19.19 -59.44
N ARG A 700 15.52 -20.06 -60.46
CA ARG A 700 16.63 -20.23 -61.42
C ARG A 700 16.94 -18.95 -62.18
N ARG A 701 15.90 -18.16 -62.53
CA ARG A 701 16.07 -16.85 -63.19
C ARG A 701 16.70 -15.82 -62.27
N MET A 702 16.27 -15.76 -61.01
CA MET A 702 16.82 -14.85 -60.00
C MET A 702 18.29 -15.14 -59.69
N VAL A 703 18.68 -16.42 -59.61
CA VAL A 703 20.08 -16.84 -59.45
C VAL A 703 20.94 -16.42 -60.65
N ALA A 704 20.43 -16.60 -61.88
CA ALA A 704 21.12 -16.17 -63.09
C ALA A 704 21.26 -14.63 -63.20
N GLN A 705 20.26 -13.88 -62.72
CA GLN A 705 20.29 -12.41 -62.66
C GLN A 705 21.24 -11.88 -61.58
N ALA A 706 21.34 -12.56 -60.43
CA ALA A 706 22.31 -12.24 -59.39
C ALA A 706 23.76 -12.47 -59.88
N ALA A 707 23.99 -13.54 -60.65
CA ALA A 707 25.31 -13.85 -61.22
C ALA A 707 25.76 -12.91 -62.37
N SER A 708 24.83 -12.16 -62.98
CA SER A 708 25.09 -11.23 -64.09
C SER A 708 25.22 -9.76 -63.67
N ARG A 709 25.12 -9.46 -62.37
CA ARG A 709 25.30 -8.10 -61.80
C ARG A 709 26.80 -7.84 -61.51
N PRO A 710 27.45 -6.82 -62.11
CA PRO A 710 28.83 -6.46 -61.79
C PRO A 710 28.93 -5.90 -60.35
N PRO A 711 30.03 -6.12 -59.62
CA PRO A 711 30.21 -5.60 -58.26
C PRO A 711 30.22 -4.05 -58.23
N GLU A 712 29.55 -3.48 -57.22
CA GLU A 712 29.21 -2.06 -57.08
C GLU A 712 30.40 -1.08 -56.92
N HIS A 713 31.64 -1.54 -56.87
CA HIS A 713 32.82 -0.67 -56.75
C HIS A 713 33.25 0.03 -58.06
N ALA A 714 32.57 -0.21 -59.19
CA ALA A 714 32.98 0.35 -60.49
C ALA A 714 32.20 1.61 -60.93
N ARG A 715 31.15 2.05 -60.23
CA ARG A 715 30.33 3.22 -60.65
C ARG A 715 30.63 4.53 -59.93
N ALA A 716 31.42 4.53 -58.86
CA ALA A 716 31.68 5.73 -58.05
C ALA A 716 32.87 6.61 -58.53
N HIS A 717 33.50 6.31 -59.68
CA HIS A 717 34.72 7.03 -60.13
C HIS A 717 34.65 7.65 -61.53
N ALA A 718 33.48 8.08 -62.02
CA ALA A 718 33.39 8.69 -63.35
C ALA A 718 32.84 10.13 -63.41
N HIS A 719 32.36 10.72 -62.32
CA HIS A 719 31.81 12.09 -62.35
C HIS A 719 32.19 12.88 -61.09
N ASP A 720 33.46 13.28 -60.93
CA ASP A 720 33.77 14.61 -60.37
C ASP A 720 35.25 15.05 -60.50
N ARG A 721 35.77 15.14 -61.72
CA ARG A 721 36.97 15.96 -62.00
C ARG A 721 36.83 16.62 -63.37
N ASN A 722 35.98 17.63 -63.43
CA ASN A 722 35.97 18.60 -64.52
C ASN A 722 35.56 20.00 -64.01
N GLN A 723 36.11 20.40 -62.86
CA GLN A 723 36.19 21.80 -62.45
C GLN A 723 37.66 22.16 -62.20
N ASP A 724 38.39 22.22 -63.30
CA ASP A 724 39.62 23.00 -63.42
C ASP A 724 39.69 23.47 -64.87
N ARG A 725 38.92 24.52 -65.18
CA ARG A 725 39.17 25.41 -66.31
C ARG A 725 38.31 26.68 -66.22
N GLU A 726 39.04 27.78 -66.05
CA GLU A 726 38.82 29.09 -66.66
C GLU A 726 37.78 30.06 -66.02
N PHE A 727 38.38 31.12 -65.45
CA PHE A 727 37.94 32.52 -65.27
C PHE A 727 36.79 32.85 -64.31
#